data_AF-A0A077EIH5-F1
#
_entry.id   AF-A0A077EIH5-F1
#
_cell.length_a   1.000
_cell.length_b   1.000
_cell.length_c   1.000
_cell.angle_alpha   90.00
_cell.angle_beta   90.00
_cell.angle_gamma   90.00
#
_symmetry.space_group_name_H-M   'P 1'
#
loop_
_entity.id
_entity.type
_entity.pdbx_description
1 polymer ?
#
loop_
_entity_poly.entity_id
_entity_poly.type
_entity_poly.pdbx_seq_one_letter_code
_entity_poly.pdbx_strand_id
1 'polypeptide(L)'
;MTLSIWRYAHLTLAILTFSFLIVASSTGVILAYDAAQEKVQPYRVDDFSELNLAQSLPELRKVFPEITEITVDHNQFVTLEGFDQDGKEVKAYINPKTGKILGKPIEKSEFINWVTSLHRSLFLKETGRFTVGVISFLLMLISISGLILIIKRQQGVKHFFDKIKKDFFSQYFHVVSGRLLLIPVLVIAITGTYLFMIRFEFIPKGKNENVVIKKNNDESEKKIAEFPIFKETKFSSVKKIEFPFIEDEPEEYFVLKLKDREISVNQINGNIVKEEKYPLTTIYENLSLSLHTGRGSVTWAIILGLASLNILMFIYSGFVITFKRTRNKIRNKYKAEDAEIVILVGSENGSTLGFASHIHSQFNSAGKKSFLTELNHYKVFPKAQHILVFTSTYGLGDAPTNAKHFKNLLAKFPQNQKVKYSVVGFGSKAYDDFCGYAIEIDQLLGEQNWAEPQLALHTVNDRSTTEFAEWAKQWSYETMIPLASAPSLYNQKTPPLKPMKVVGKSEIVEEVTTFKILLNPGRTLSFKSGDLLAIYPDNDHKERFYSIGKVDGAIQLVVKLYENGLGSGFLYKLKEGQEIKARIVKNSEFHLPKKANKVAMIANGTGIAPFLGMIEENSKETEAHLYCGFRRSSKLTKSYEDFAAENIQKGKLTKLNLAYSREEQSQYVMDLVKRDAIFFIDLLTQGGYIMICGALKMQHDLEDLLRDLCTQQNKNYEDYKANGQILTDCY
;
A
#
# COMPACT_ATOMS: atom_id res chain seq x y z
N MET A 1 -4.18 -6.92 19.69
CA MET A 1 -3.11 -6.15 19.03
C MET A 1 -2.29 -5.36 20.06
N THR A 2 -1.13 -5.85 20.48
CA THR A 2 -0.10 -4.97 21.06
C THR A 2 0.43 -4.08 19.92
N LEU A 3 0.18 -2.79 19.99
CA LEU A 3 0.69 -1.85 19.00
C LEU A 3 2.22 -1.88 19.09
N SER A 4 2.91 -2.24 17.99
CA SER A 4 4.36 -2.11 17.92
C SER A 4 4.75 -0.68 18.30
N ILE A 5 5.72 -0.50 19.20
CA ILE A 5 6.24 0.81 19.65
C ILE A 5 6.46 1.76 18.46
N TRP A 6 7.00 1.23 17.35
CA TRP A 6 7.23 1.97 16.11
C TRP A 6 5.97 2.56 15.49
N ARG A 7 4.85 1.84 15.55
CA ARG A 7 3.56 2.30 15.02
C ARG A 7 2.97 3.40 15.89
N TYR A 8 3.09 3.27 17.21
CA TYR A 8 2.67 4.32 18.14
C TYR A 8 3.53 5.57 17.95
N ALA A 9 4.85 5.42 17.96
CA ALA A 9 5.78 6.53 17.74
C ALA A 9 5.51 7.25 16.40
N HIS A 10 5.38 6.51 15.29
CA HIS A 10 5.10 7.09 13.98
C HIS A 10 3.80 7.90 13.97
N LEU A 11 2.72 7.36 14.56
CA LEU A 11 1.43 8.06 14.63
C LEU A 11 1.50 9.29 15.53
N THR A 12 2.10 9.18 16.72
CA THR A 12 2.22 10.28 17.68
C THR A 12 3.04 11.43 17.09
N LEU A 13 4.16 11.14 16.45
CA LEU A 13 4.98 12.14 15.77
C LEU A 13 4.21 12.81 14.62
N ALA A 14 3.47 12.04 13.82
CA ALA A 14 2.65 12.58 12.75
C ALA A 14 1.54 13.51 13.29
N ILE A 15 0.85 13.12 14.37
CA ILE A 15 -0.19 13.95 15.00
C ILE A 15 0.38 15.24 15.60
N LEU A 16 1.60 15.20 16.16
CA LEU A 16 2.22 16.39 16.72
C LEU A 16 2.60 17.42 15.64
N THR A 17 2.90 16.96 14.42
CA THR A 17 3.57 17.78 13.40
C THR A 17 2.73 18.08 12.17
N PHE A 18 1.57 17.44 11.98
CA PHE A 18 0.85 17.48 10.70
C PHE A 18 0.48 18.91 10.25
N SER A 19 0.08 19.79 11.17
CA SER A 19 -0.31 21.17 10.82
C SER A 19 0.85 21.95 10.21
N PHE A 20 2.04 21.87 10.83
CA PHE A 20 3.26 22.48 10.31
C PHE A 20 3.75 21.81 9.04
N LEU A 21 3.67 20.48 8.95
CA LEU A 21 4.07 19.74 7.75
C LEU A 21 3.17 20.06 6.56
N ILE A 22 1.89 20.36 6.76
CA ILE A 22 1.01 20.84 5.67
C ILE A 22 1.55 22.15 5.10
N VAL A 23 1.88 23.12 5.97
CA VAL A 23 2.42 24.42 5.53
C VAL A 23 3.78 24.25 4.85
N ALA A 24 4.72 23.54 5.50
CA ALA A 24 6.07 23.33 4.98
C ALA A 24 6.07 22.54 3.65
N SER A 25 5.22 21.53 3.52
CA SER A 25 5.12 20.73 2.29
C SER A 25 4.46 21.51 1.16
N SER A 26 3.38 22.26 1.44
CA SER A 26 2.69 23.05 0.42
C SER A 26 3.58 24.17 -0.12
N THR A 27 4.26 24.88 0.78
CA THR A 27 5.27 25.89 0.39
C THR A 27 6.47 25.26 -0.28
N GLY A 28 6.91 24.08 0.15
CA GLY A 28 8.00 23.32 -0.48
C GLY A 28 7.71 22.93 -1.93
N VAL A 29 6.47 22.54 -2.26
CA VAL A 29 6.06 22.29 -3.65
C VAL A 29 6.20 23.54 -4.52
N ILE A 30 5.76 24.70 -4.00
CA ILE A 30 5.84 25.99 -4.71
C ILE A 30 7.31 26.39 -4.94
N LEU A 31 8.16 26.29 -3.91
CA LEU A 31 9.58 26.63 -4.02
C LEU A 31 10.36 25.66 -4.91
N ALA A 32 9.99 24.38 -4.93
CA ALA A 32 10.57 23.41 -5.85
C ALA A 32 10.21 23.72 -7.31
N TYR A 33 8.98 24.17 -7.56
CA TYR A 33 8.56 24.63 -8.89
C TYR A 33 9.32 25.91 -9.32
N ASP A 34 9.44 26.89 -8.43
CA ASP A 34 10.24 28.11 -8.63
C ASP A 34 11.69 27.78 -9.02
N ALA A 35 12.35 26.92 -8.24
CA ALA A 35 13.72 26.47 -8.51
C ALA A 35 13.87 25.70 -9.84
N ALA A 36 12.83 24.98 -10.28
CA ALA A 36 12.82 24.31 -11.56
C ALA A 36 12.66 25.29 -12.73
N GLN A 37 11.81 26.33 -12.58
CA GLN A 37 11.57 27.36 -13.60
C GLN A 37 12.78 28.25 -13.84
N GLU A 38 13.49 28.67 -12.79
CA GLU A 38 14.70 29.50 -12.91
C GLU A 38 15.77 28.88 -13.85
N LYS A 39 15.81 27.55 -13.95
CA LYS A 39 16.78 26.79 -14.74
C LYS A 39 16.44 26.57 -16.21
N VAL A 40 15.19 26.80 -16.62
CA VAL A 40 14.76 26.60 -18.03
C VAL A 40 15.24 27.76 -18.91
N GLN A 41 15.70 28.87 -18.32
CA GLN A 41 16.12 30.05 -19.06
C GLN A 41 17.39 29.81 -19.90
N PRO A 42 17.46 30.34 -21.13
CA PRO A 42 18.53 30.05 -22.09
C PRO A 42 19.79 30.92 -21.89
N TYR A 43 20.16 31.24 -20.65
CA TYR A 43 21.33 32.10 -20.36
C TYR A 43 22.63 31.33 -20.13
N ARG A 44 22.57 29.99 -20.17
CA ARG A 44 23.76 29.14 -20.10
C ARG A 44 24.46 29.12 -21.45
N VAL A 45 25.77 29.32 -21.44
CA VAL A 45 26.60 29.33 -22.66
C VAL A 45 27.17 27.94 -22.92
N ASP A 46 27.29 27.58 -24.20
CA ASP A 46 27.94 26.34 -24.64
C ASP A 46 29.44 26.34 -24.26
N ASP A 47 30.00 25.15 -24.04
CA ASP A 47 31.42 24.94 -23.66
C ASP A 47 31.88 25.65 -22.36
N PHE A 48 30.94 26.08 -21.51
CA PHE A 48 31.22 26.77 -20.25
C PHE A 48 32.18 26.02 -19.30
N SER A 49 32.22 24.69 -19.37
CA SER A 49 33.12 23.85 -18.57
C SER A 49 34.58 23.88 -19.02
N GLU A 50 34.86 24.35 -20.23
CA GLU A 50 36.20 24.39 -20.82
C GLU A 50 36.82 25.79 -20.79
N LEU A 51 35.98 26.83 -20.67
CA LEU A 51 36.39 28.22 -20.62
C LEU A 51 37.16 28.54 -19.33
N ASN A 52 38.34 29.16 -19.46
CA ASN A 52 39.13 29.64 -18.32
C ASN A 52 39.05 31.17 -18.17
N LEU A 53 39.52 31.68 -17.03
CA LEU A 53 39.49 33.11 -16.74
C LEU A 53 40.40 33.91 -17.67
N ALA A 54 41.57 33.36 -18.04
CA ALA A 54 42.52 34.01 -18.93
C ALA A 54 41.94 34.29 -20.34
N GLN A 55 41.02 33.45 -20.81
CA GLN A 55 40.30 33.65 -22.09
C GLN A 55 39.13 34.61 -21.97
N SER A 56 38.43 34.59 -20.82
CA SER A 56 37.16 35.31 -20.65
C SER A 56 37.36 36.77 -20.24
N LEU A 57 38.18 37.00 -19.20
CA LEU A 57 38.31 38.31 -18.57
C LEU A 57 38.82 39.41 -19.52
N PRO A 58 39.79 39.15 -20.42
CA PRO A 58 40.22 40.16 -21.39
C PRO A 58 39.12 40.56 -22.37
N GLU A 59 38.31 39.61 -22.84
CA GLU A 59 37.20 39.91 -23.77
C GLU A 59 36.08 40.67 -23.06
N LEU A 60 35.81 40.36 -21.79
CA LEU A 60 34.83 41.10 -20.99
C LEU A 60 35.27 42.55 -20.74
N ARG A 61 36.56 42.78 -20.42
CA ARG A 61 37.11 44.13 -20.22
C ARG A 61 37.10 45.00 -21.48
N LYS A 62 37.14 44.41 -22.68
CA LYS A 62 36.98 45.18 -23.94
C LYS A 62 35.57 45.76 -24.08
N VAL A 63 34.56 45.04 -23.61
CA VAL A 63 33.15 45.43 -23.71
C VAL A 63 32.73 46.29 -22.52
N PHE A 64 33.22 45.96 -21.32
CA PHE A 64 32.94 46.65 -20.06
C PHE A 64 34.25 47.16 -19.47
N PRO A 65 34.59 48.45 -19.66
CA PRO A 65 35.86 49.02 -19.21
C PRO A 65 36.05 48.88 -17.70
N GLU A 66 34.98 49.09 -16.92
CA GLU A 66 34.99 49.00 -15.47
C GLU A 66 34.08 47.87 -15.01
N ILE A 67 34.66 46.78 -14.53
CA ILE A 67 33.93 45.65 -13.96
C ILE A 67 34.16 45.66 -12.46
N THR A 68 33.09 45.65 -11.67
CA THR A 68 33.18 45.59 -10.20
C THR A 68 33.10 44.15 -9.72
N GLU A 69 32.17 43.38 -10.26
CA GLU A 69 31.90 42.02 -9.84
C GLU A 69 31.45 41.13 -11.00
N ILE A 70 31.94 39.88 -11.00
CA ILE A 70 31.38 38.81 -11.81
C ILE A 70 30.91 37.68 -10.89
N THR A 71 29.62 37.35 -10.95
CA THR A 71 29.03 36.26 -10.16
C THR A 71 28.54 35.13 -11.07
N VAL A 72 28.85 33.90 -10.68
CA VAL A 72 28.42 32.67 -11.36
C VAL A 72 27.44 31.94 -10.47
N ASP A 73 26.19 31.85 -10.91
CA ASP A 73 25.15 31.16 -10.16
C ASP A 73 25.22 29.62 -10.33
N HIS A 74 24.31 28.91 -9.68
CA HIS A 74 24.24 27.44 -9.78
C HIS A 74 23.73 26.92 -11.12
N ASN A 75 23.19 27.80 -11.97
CA ASN A 75 22.73 27.49 -13.32
C ASN A 75 23.84 27.75 -14.35
N GLN A 76 25.02 28.17 -13.89
CA GLN A 76 26.13 28.61 -14.74
C GLN A 76 25.77 29.87 -15.54
N PHE A 77 24.84 30.68 -15.05
CA PHE A 77 24.60 32.00 -15.58
C PHE A 77 25.63 32.96 -14.99
N VAL A 78 26.22 33.78 -15.86
CA VAL A 78 27.24 34.75 -15.50
C VAL A 78 26.59 36.10 -15.40
N THR A 79 26.55 36.67 -14.20
CA THR A 79 26.09 38.04 -13.97
C THR A 79 27.31 38.93 -13.85
N LEU A 80 27.32 40.04 -14.59
CA LEU A 80 28.33 41.09 -14.50
C LEU A 80 27.67 42.34 -13.91
N GLU A 81 28.37 42.94 -12.95
CA GLU A 81 28.10 44.28 -12.41
C GLU A 81 29.29 45.18 -12.74
N GLY A 82 29.02 46.38 -13.23
CA GLY A 82 30.05 47.33 -13.68
C GLY A 82 29.46 48.47 -14.50
N PHE A 83 30.32 49.11 -15.31
CA PHE A 83 29.95 50.19 -16.21
C PHE A 83 30.28 49.83 -17.67
N ASP A 84 29.41 50.22 -18.59
CA ASP A 84 29.67 50.10 -20.03
C ASP A 84 30.56 51.25 -20.55
N GLN A 85 30.84 51.25 -21.86
CA GLN A 85 31.66 52.29 -22.52
C GLN A 85 31.05 53.70 -22.43
N ASP A 86 29.74 53.81 -22.19
CA ASP A 86 29.03 55.08 -22.04
C ASP A 86 28.97 55.54 -20.57
N GLY A 87 29.64 54.82 -19.66
CA GLY A 87 29.65 55.11 -18.22
C GLY A 87 28.34 54.78 -17.51
N LYS A 88 27.47 53.97 -18.12
CA LYS A 88 26.19 53.56 -17.54
C LYS A 88 26.36 52.28 -16.73
N GLU A 89 25.74 52.26 -15.55
CA GLU A 89 25.72 51.07 -14.70
C GLU A 89 24.99 49.91 -15.40
N VAL A 90 25.67 48.76 -15.48
CA VAL A 90 25.17 47.53 -16.09
C VAL A 90 25.18 46.42 -15.04
N LYS A 91 23.99 45.85 -14.82
CA LYS A 91 23.79 44.60 -14.08
C LYS A 91 23.03 43.62 -14.96
N ALA A 92 23.75 42.69 -15.59
CA ALA A 92 23.21 41.87 -16.67
C ALA A 92 23.77 40.44 -16.66
N TYR A 93 22.97 39.49 -17.15
CA TYR A 93 23.48 38.19 -17.59
C TYR A 93 24.26 38.37 -18.88
N ILE A 94 25.47 37.85 -18.94
CA ILE A 94 26.39 38.02 -20.06
C ILE A 94 26.93 36.69 -20.57
N ASN A 95 27.37 36.67 -21.83
CA ASN A 95 28.15 35.57 -22.36
C ASN A 95 29.64 35.78 -22.01
N PRO A 96 30.27 34.93 -21.17
CA PRO A 96 31.63 35.13 -20.70
C PRO A 96 32.70 35.07 -21.80
N LYS A 97 32.39 34.51 -22.97
CA LYS A 97 33.32 34.41 -24.11
C LYS A 97 33.31 35.65 -25.00
N THR A 98 32.18 36.37 -25.07
CA THR A 98 31.97 37.45 -26.04
C THR A 98 31.59 38.79 -25.43
N GLY A 99 31.22 38.83 -24.13
CA GLY A 99 30.69 40.03 -23.48
C GLY A 99 29.26 40.40 -23.88
N LYS A 100 28.61 39.63 -24.77
CA LYS A 100 27.23 39.92 -25.20
C LYS A 100 26.25 39.80 -24.04
N ILE A 101 25.44 40.83 -23.83
CA ILE A 101 24.32 40.82 -22.87
C ILE A 101 23.25 39.83 -23.33
N LEU A 102 22.94 38.86 -22.47
CA LEU A 102 21.92 37.82 -22.68
C LEU A 102 20.57 38.21 -22.07
N GLY A 103 20.56 38.97 -20.98
CA GLY A 103 19.34 39.39 -20.29
C GLY A 103 19.61 40.13 -18.98
N LYS A 104 18.57 40.49 -18.24
CA LYS A 104 18.68 41.07 -16.89
C LYS A 104 18.51 40.00 -15.82
N PRO A 105 19.17 40.11 -14.64
CA PRO A 105 18.92 39.24 -13.50
C PRO A 105 17.45 39.23 -13.12
N ILE A 106 16.90 38.02 -12.92
CA ILE A 106 15.49 37.84 -12.59
C ILE A 106 15.30 38.10 -11.10
N GLU A 107 14.53 39.13 -10.76
CA GLU A 107 14.12 39.36 -9.37
C GLU A 107 13.00 38.39 -8.96
N LYS A 108 13.07 37.86 -7.74
CA LYS A 108 12.00 37.03 -7.18
C LYS A 108 10.75 37.87 -6.95
N SER A 109 9.61 37.36 -7.42
CA SER A 109 8.32 37.99 -7.16
C SER A 109 8.02 38.13 -5.66
N GLU A 110 7.23 39.13 -5.29
CA GLU A 110 6.78 39.32 -3.90
C GLU A 110 6.12 38.07 -3.33
N PHE A 111 5.36 37.34 -4.14
CA PHE A 111 4.74 36.08 -3.76
C PHE A 111 5.77 35.02 -3.38
N ILE A 112 6.85 34.84 -4.17
CA ILE A 112 7.90 33.88 -3.85
C ILE A 112 8.68 34.28 -2.59
N ASN A 113 8.92 35.58 -2.39
CA ASN A 113 9.54 36.07 -1.16
C ASN A 113 8.66 35.85 0.07
N TRP A 114 7.35 36.04 -0.07
CA TRP A 114 6.36 35.72 0.95
C TRP A 114 6.35 34.22 1.29
N VAL A 115 6.29 33.35 0.27
CA VAL A 115 6.33 31.88 0.45
C VAL A 115 7.65 31.44 1.10
N THR A 116 8.77 32.02 0.70
CA THR A 116 10.09 31.73 1.27
C THR A 116 10.14 32.10 2.76
N SER A 117 9.54 33.24 3.13
CA SER A 117 9.45 33.68 4.52
C SER A 117 8.56 32.76 5.35
N LEU A 118 7.40 32.37 4.83
CA LEU A 118 6.52 31.39 5.46
C LEU A 118 7.23 30.05 5.67
N HIS A 119 7.89 29.52 4.64
CA HIS A 119 8.57 28.22 4.68
C HIS A 119 9.72 28.19 5.69
N ARG A 120 10.53 29.25 5.74
CA ARG A 120 11.75 29.30 6.56
C ARG A 120 11.51 29.71 8.00
N SER A 121 10.54 30.58 8.25
CA SER A 121 10.37 31.21 9.57
C SER A 121 8.93 31.39 10.02
N LEU A 122 7.92 30.95 9.26
CA LEU A 122 6.50 31.12 9.62
C LEU A 122 6.13 32.59 9.93
N PHE A 123 6.88 33.56 9.39
CA PHE A 123 6.82 35.00 9.76
C PHE A 123 7.18 35.35 11.22
N LEU A 124 7.72 34.40 11.98
CA LEU A 124 8.10 34.55 13.39
C LEU A 124 9.62 34.70 13.61
N LYS A 125 10.36 35.15 12.58
CA LYS A 125 11.81 35.38 12.61
C LYS A 125 12.58 34.18 13.22
N GLU A 126 13.32 34.37 14.32
CA GLU A 126 14.14 33.31 14.93
C GLU A 126 13.31 32.20 15.56
N THR A 127 12.22 32.54 16.26
CA THR A 127 11.31 31.56 16.86
C THR A 127 10.77 30.61 15.81
N GLY A 128 10.30 31.13 14.68
CA GLY A 128 9.77 30.26 13.64
C GLY A 128 10.85 29.48 12.88
N ARG A 129 12.07 30.01 12.72
CA ARG A 129 13.21 29.22 12.20
C ARG A 129 13.53 28.04 13.13
N PHE A 130 13.47 28.27 14.44
CA PHE A 130 13.65 27.21 15.42
C PHE A 130 12.53 26.17 15.30
N THR A 131 11.26 26.60 15.25
CA THR A 131 10.11 25.70 15.09
C THR A 131 10.21 24.86 13.81
N VAL A 132 10.46 25.46 12.64
CA VAL A 132 10.61 24.74 11.37
C VAL A 132 11.77 23.74 11.43
N GLY A 133 12.86 24.11 12.10
CA GLY A 133 13.99 23.20 12.36
C GLY A 133 13.63 21.98 13.19
N VAL A 134 12.90 22.17 14.30
CA VAL A 134 12.38 21.07 15.12
C VAL A 134 11.42 20.20 14.31
N ILE A 135 10.52 20.79 13.52
CA ILE A 135 9.60 20.04 12.65
C ILE A 135 10.37 19.21 11.61
N SER A 136 11.46 19.73 11.05
CA SER A 136 12.33 18.99 10.13
C SER A 136 12.99 17.78 10.80
N PHE A 137 13.45 17.94 12.04
CA PHE A 137 13.97 16.83 12.85
C PHE A 137 12.90 15.78 13.13
N LEU A 138 11.67 16.18 13.48
CA LEU A 138 10.57 15.26 13.71
C LEU A 138 10.14 14.53 12.42
N LEU A 139 10.18 15.20 11.27
CA LEU A 139 9.97 14.56 9.96
C LEU A 139 11.02 13.48 9.67
N MET A 140 12.27 13.69 10.10
CA MET A 140 13.33 12.68 9.99
C MET A 140 12.97 11.44 10.81
N LEU A 141 12.50 11.61 12.05
CA LEU A 141 12.03 10.50 12.90
C LEU A 141 10.79 9.79 12.34
N ILE A 142 9.85 10.54 11.76
CA ILE A 142 8.67 9.97 11.06
C ILE A 142 9.12 9.11 9.88
N SER A 143 10.09 9.58 9.09
CA SER A 143 10.61 8.87 7.92
C SER A 143 11.35 7.58 8.32
N ILE A 144 12.18 7.63 9.38
CA ILE A 144 12.88 6.47 9.93
C ILE A 144 11.89 5.44 10.49
N SER A 145 10.92 5.88 11.29
CA SER A 145 9.89 4.97 11.82
C SER A 145 9.02 4.37 10.71
N GLY A 146 8.72 5.13 9.66
CA GLY A 146 8.03 4.66 8.45
C GLY A 146 8.81 3.55 7.73
N LEU A 147 10.12 3.75 7.53
CA LEU A 147 11.01 2.74 6.94
C LEU A 147 10.99 1.43 7.76
N ILE A 148 11.12 1.53 9.08
CA ILE A 148 11.09 0.36 9.97
C ILE A 148 9.75 -0.38 9.88
N LEU A 149 8.64 0.34 9.79
CA LEU A 149 7.31 -0.26 9.61
C LEU A 149 7.15 -0.99 8.27
N ILE A 150 7.74 -0.45 7.19
CA ILE A 150 7.75 -1.11 5.88
C ILE A 150 8.56 -2.41 5.94
N ILE A 151 9.77 -2.36 6.51
CA ILE A 151 10.64 -3.55 6.67
C ILE A 151 9.93 -4.64 7.49
N LYS A 152 9.31 -4.27 8.61
CA LYS A 152 8.55 -5.21 9.45
C LYS A 152 7.35 -5.81 8.72
N ARG A 153 6.67 -5.02 7.88
CA ARG A 153 5.53 -5.51 7.09
C ARG A 153 5.96 -6.57 6.07
N GLN A 154 7.14 -6.40 5.48
CA GLN A 154 7.69 -7.32 4.49
C GLN A 154 8.49 -8.48 5.10
N GLN A 155 8.55 -8.60 6.43
CA GLN A 155 9.30 -9.65 7.12
C GLN A 155 10.82 -9.61 6.85
N GLY A 156 11.38 -8.44 6.55
CA GLY A 156 12.83 -8.25 6.40
C GLY A 156 13.22 -7.30 5.28
N VAL A 157 14.51 -6.95 5.24
CA VAL A 157 15.07 -6.03 4.23
C VAL A 157 15.16 -6.71 2.85
N LYS A 158 15.38 -8.03 2.80
CA LYS A 158 15.45 -8.80 1.54
C LYS A 158 14.13 -8.72 0.74
N HIS A 159 13.00 -8.69 1.44
CA HIS A 159 11.64 -8.65 0.87
C HIS A 159 11.11 -7.23 0.67
N PHE A 160 11.95 -6.19 0.80
CA PHE A 160 11.51 -4.80 0.74
C PHE A 160 10.81 -4.44 -0.59
N PHE A 161 11.27 -5.03 -1.70
CA PHE A 161 10.72 -4.83 -3.04
C PHE A 161 9.61 -5.80 -3.44
N ASP A 162 9.25 -6.76 -2.58
CA ASP A 162 8.21 -7.73 -2.86
C ASP A 162 6.83 -7.08 -3.02
N LYS A 163 5.92 -7.83 -3.65
CA LYS A 163 4.56 -7.37 -3.96
C LYS A 163 3.74 -7.20 -2.68
N ILE A 164 3.30 -5.97 -2.42
CA ILE A 164 2.45 -5.65 -1.27
C ILE A 164 1.01 -6.12 -1.54
N LYS A 165 0.45 -6.93 -0.63
CA LYS A 165 -0.97 -7.34 -0.65
C LYS A 165 -1.89 -6.10 -0.52
N LYS A 166 -2.92 -6.04 -1.37
CA LYS A 166 -3.88 -4.92 -1.43
C LYS A 166 -5.01 -5.13 -0.43
N ASP A 167 -4.83 -4.67 0.81
CA ASP A 167 -5.91 -4.71 1.82
C ASP A 167 -7.03 -3.72 1.48
N PHE A 168 -6.71 -2.42 1.40
CA PHE A 168 -7.59 -1.37 0.89
C PHE A 168 -6.76 -0.19 0.36
N PHE A 169 -7.38 0.63 -0.52
CA PHE A 169 -6.68 1.63 -1.33
C PHE A 169 -5.72 2.54 -0.55
N SER A 170 -6.16 3.22 0.52
CA SER A 170 -5.32 4.17 1.24
C SER A 170 -4.11 3.52 1.93
N GLN A 171 -4.27 2.31 2.50
CA GLN A 171 -3.15 1.59 3.13
C GLN A 171 -2.16 1.05 2.09
N TYR A 172 -2.66 0.58 0.95
CA TYR A 172 -1.80 0.16 -0.14
C TYR A 172 -0.99 1.33 -0.68
N PHE A 173 -1.65 2.45 -1.00
CA PHE A 173 -1.01 3.64 -1.53
C PHE A 173 0.02 4.22 -0.55
N HIS A 174 -0.33 4.37 0.73
CA HIS A 174 0.58 4.89 1.77
C HIS A 174 1.89 4.12 1.85
N VAL A 175 1.86 2.78 1.70
CA VAL A 175 3.07 1.97 1.77
C VAL A 175 3.84 1.95 0.45
N VAL A 176 3.14 1.95 -0.69
CA VAL A 176 3.79 1.95 -2.01
C VAL A 176 4.47 3.30 -2.28
N SER A 177 3.76 4.41 -2.11
CA SER A 177 4.37 5.75 -2.24
C SER A 177 5.38 6.00 -1.13
N GLY A 178 5.12 5.45 0.06
CA GLY A 178 6.06 5.24 1.17
C GLY A 178 7.40 4.77 0.67
N ARG A 179 7.42 3.61 0.02
CA ARG A 179 8.62 2.96 -0.50
C ARG A 179 9.31 3.76 -1.61
N LEU A 180 8.54 4.30 -2.57
CA LEU A 180 9.09 4.98 -3.75
C LEU A 180 9.74 6.33 -3.43
N LEU A 181 9.11 7.11 -2.55
CA LEU A 181 9.53 8.48 -2.25
C LEU A 181 10.21 8.62 -0.88
N LEU A 182 10.51 7.51 -0.19
CA LEU A 182 11.19 7.54 1.09
C LEU A 182 12.54 8.26 1.02
N ILE A 183 13.36 7.95 0.02
CA ILE A 183 14.72 8.50 -0.11
C ILE A 183 14.66 10.03 -0.26
N PRO A 184 13.91 10.60 -1.22
CA PRO A 184 13.75 12.05 -1.31
C PRO A 184 13.22 12.72 -0.03
N VAL A 185 12.21 12.13 0.62
CA VAL A 185 11.65 12.68 1.87
C VAL A 185 12.69 12.67 3.00
N LEU A 186 13.49 11.61 3.09
CA LEU A 186 14.55 11.48 4.08
C LEU A 186 15.69 12.48 3.80
N VAL A 187 16.02 12.75 2.53
CA VAL A 187 16.96 13.82 2.16
C VAL A 187 16.43 15.20 2.57
N ILE A 188 15.16 15.52 2.30
CA ILE A 188 14.53 16.78 2.75
C ILE A 188 14.65 16.94 4.26
N ALA A 189 14.30 15.89 5.00
CA ALA A 189 14.31 15.90 6.46
C ALA A 189 15.72 16.05 7.04
N ILE A 190 16.70 15.29 6.53
CA ILE A 190 18.10 15.35 6.99
C ILE A 190 18.71 16.71 6.67
N THR A 191 18.55 17.20 5.44
CA THR A 191 19.13 18.47 5.01
C THR A 191 18.53 19.66 5.76
N GLY A 192 17.20 19.68 5.96
CA GLY A 192 16.53 20.68 6.77
C GLY A 192 16.99 20.67 8.23
N THR A 193 17.14 19.47 8.81
CA THR A 193 17.67 19.31 10.17
C THR A 193 19.12 19.79 10.27
N TYR A 194 19.97 19.47 9.28
CA TYR A 194 21.36 19.89 9.27
C TYR A 194 21.50 21.43 9.19
N LEU A 195 20.70 22.08 8.34
CA LEU A 195 20.66 23.54 8.25
C LEU A 195 20.20 24.18 9.57
N PHE A 196 19.24 23.56 10.24
CA PHE A 196 18.83 23.97 11.58
C PHE A 196 19.97 23.84 12.60
N MET A 197 20.69 22.72 12.61
CA MET A 197 21.82 22.50 13.52
C MET A 197 22.93 23.53 13.35
N ILE A 198 23.27 23.88 12.11
CA ILE A 198 24.28 24.93 11.82
C ILE A 198 23.76 26.32 12.22
N ARG A 199 22.48 26.64 11.95
CA ARG A 199 21.92 27.97 12.20
C ARG A 199 21.89 28.36 13.68
N PHE A 200 21.66 27.38 14.56
CA PHE A 200 21.62 27.57 16.01
C PHE A 200 22.90 27.08 16.71
N GLU A 201 23.99 26.93 15.96
CA GLU A 201 25.33 26.62 16.48
C GLU A 201 25.42 25.30 17.28
N PHE A 202 24.49 24.37 17.09
CA PHE A 202 24.64 23.00 17.56
C PHE A 202 25.81 22.29 16.87
N ILE A 203 26.16 22.75 15.65
CA ILE A 203 27.41 22.41 14.96
C ILE A 203 28.17 23.73 14.75
N PRO A 204 29.39 23.90 15.32
CA PRO A 204 30.13 25.15 15.19
C PRO A 204 30.58 25.40 13.75
N LYS A 205 30.49 26.66 13.29
CA LYS A 205 31.06 27.07 12.01
C LYS A 205 32.59 27.02 12.12
N GLY A 206 33.23 26.27 11.22
CA GLY A 206 34.68 26.17 11.18
C GLY A 206 35.30 27.52 10.81
N LYS A 207 36.54 27.76 11.23
CA LYS A 207 37.34 28.87 10.68
C LYS A 207 37.97 28.41 9.35
N ASN A 208 38.21 29.34 8.44
CA ASN A 208 38.96 29.04 7.21
C ASN A 208 40.35 28.49 7.59
N GLU A 209 40.75 27.40 6.95
CA GLU A 209 42.03 26.74 7.22
C GLU A 209 43.09 27.23 6.23
N ASN A 210 44.32 27.43 6.73
CA ASN A 210 45.53 27.83 5.99
C ASN A 210 45.41 29.16 5.25
N VAL A 211 45.94 30.24 5.84
CA VAL A 211 46.28 31.46 5.09
C VAL A 211 47.69 31.28 4.53
N VAL A 212 47.82 30.82 3.29
CA VAL A 212 49.13 30.77 2.64
C VAL A 212 49.38 32.10 1.95
N ILE A 213 50.28 32.91 2.51
CA ILE A 213 50.79 34.11 1.85
C ILE A 213 51.98 33.69 0.99
N LYS A 214 51.80 33.57 -0.33
CA LYS A 214 52.92 33.32 -1.24
C LYS A 214 53.50 34.67 -1.69
N LYS A 215 54.52 35.15 -0.98
CA LYS A 215 55.37 36.23 -1.50
C LYS A 215 56.25 35.66 -2.63
N ASN A 216 55.87 35.93 -3.87
CA ASN A 216 56.75 35.74 -5.03
C ASN A 216 57.48 37.07 -5.31
N ASN A 217 58.79 37.02 -5.52
CA ASN A 217 59.64 38.19 -5.84
C ASN A 217 59.62 38.56 -7.34
N ASP A 218 58.65 38.05 -8.11
CA ASP A 218 58.53 38.36 -9.54
C ASP A 218 57.68 39.63 -9.69
N GLU A 219 58.35 40.76 -9.80
CA GLU A 219 57.77 42.10 -9.99
C GLU A 219 57.47 42.41 -11.47
N SER A 220 57.66 41.45 -12.38
CA SER A 220 57.36 41.64 -13.79
C SER A 220 55.85 41.82 -14.02
N GLU A 221 55.49 42.96 -14.61
CA GLU A 221 54.13 43.26 -15.04
C GLU A 221 53.71 42.30 -16.17
N LYS A 222 52.56 41.64 -15.98
CA LYS A 222 52.01 40.66 -16.93
C LYS A 222 50.60 41.08 -17.33
N LYS A 223 50.20 40.74 -18.55
CA LYS A 223 48.80 40.95 -18.97
C LYS A 223 47.89 39.96 -18.25
N ILE A 224 46.63 40.33 -18.00
CA ILE A 224 45.60 39.48 -17.37
C ILE A 224 45.49 38.09 -18.05
N ALA A 225 45.63 38.03 -19.37
CA ALA A 225 45.60 36.77 -20.13
C ALA A 225 46.78 35.82 -19.83
N GLU A 226 47.85 36.34 -19.25
CA GLU A 226 49.09 35.61 -18.97
C GLU A 226 49.16 35.08 -17.53
N PHE A 227 48.26 35.54 -16.65
CA PHE A 227 48.23 35.16 -15.24
C PHE A 227 48.12 33.64 -15.07
N PRO A 228 49.09 32.99 -14.39
CA PRO A 228 49.11 31.54 -14.24
C PRO A 228 47.82 30.99 -13.63
N ILE A 229 47.34 31.62 -12.57
CA ILE A 229 46.13 31.20 -11.85
C ILE A 229 44.86 31.35 -12.72
N PHE A 230 44.81 32.32 -13.62
CA PHE A 230 43.65 32.51 -14.51
C PHE A 230 43.64 31.52 -15.68
N LYS A 231 44.81 31.00 -16.09
CA LYS A 231 44.91 29.91 -17.08
C LYS A 231 44.44 28.58 -16.51
N GLU A 232 44.73 28.34 -15.22
CA GLU A 232 44.36 27.11 -14.50
C GLU A 232 42.89 27.12 -14.02
N THR A 233 42.38 28.30 -13.65
CA THR A 233 41.03 28.43 -13.08
C THR A 233 39.96 28.41 -14.17
N LYS A 234 39.11 27.38 -14.13
CA LYS A 234 37.94 27.27 -15.02
C LYS A 234 36.80 28.17 -14.54
N PHE A 235 36.06 28.76 -15.47
CA PHE A 235 34.91 29.60 -15.15
C PHE A 235 33.84 28.81 -14.37
N SER A 236 33.73 27.50 -14.60
CA SER A 236 32.80 26.61 -13.90
C SER A 236 33.13 26.31 -12.42
N SER A 237 34.35 26.60 -11.95
CA SER A 237 34.73 26.47 -10.53
C SER A 237 34.59 27.78 -9.75
N VAL A 238 34.36 28.90 -10.44
CA VAL A 238 34.16 30.23 -9.85
C VAL A 238 32.73 30.36 -9.32
N LYS A 239 32.58 30.99 -8.15
CA LYS A 239 31.28 31.50 -7.66
C LYS A 239 31.20 33.00 -7.83
N LYS A 240 32.29 33.71 -7.55
CA LYS A 240 32.34 35.17 -7.63
C LYS A 240 33.78 35.66 -7.83
N ILE A 241 33.95 36.73 -8.58
CA ILE A 241 35.19 37.47 -8.80
C ILE A 241 34.91 38.91 -8.39
N GLU A 242 35.63 39.40 -7.39
CA GLU A 242 35.65 40.82 -7.05
C GLU A 242 36.88 41.44 -7.70
N PHE A 243 36.68 42.55 -8.40
CA PHE A 243 37.73 43.28 -9.08
C PHE A 243 38.29 44.37 -8.14
N PRO A 244 39.58 44.73 -8.29
CA PRO A 244 40.11 45.92 -7.63
C PRO A 244 39.34 47.17 -8.09
N PHE A 245 39.14 48.11 -7.17
CA PHE A 245 38.48 49.38 -7.41
C PHE A 245 39.41 50.38 -8.10
N ILE A 246 40.70 50.37 -7.76
CA ILE A 246 41.73 51.24 -8.35
C ILE A 246 42.69 50.39 -9.17
N GLU A 247 42.78 50.70 -10.47
CA GLU A 247 43.75 50.06 -11.36
C GLU A 247 45.18 50.45 -10.97
N ASP A 248 46.10 49.50 -11.11
CA ASP A 248 47.55 49.66 -10.85
C ASP A 248 47.95 49.93 -9.38
N GLU A 249 47.01 49.88 -8.43
CA GLU A 249 47.31 49.98 -7.00
C GLU A 249 47.77 48.64 -6.40
N PRO A 250 49.03 48.47 -5.97
CA PRO A 250 49.58 47.15 -5.61
C PRO A 250 48.93 46.47 -4.40
N GLU A 251 48.23 47.25 -3.57
CA GLU A 251 47.55 46.79 -2.36
C GLU A 251 46.12 46.27 -2.63
N GLU A 252 45.59 46.50 -3.84
CA GLU A 252 44.30 45.96 -4.26
C GLU A 252 44.45 44.68 -5.09
N TYR A 253 43.53 43.74 -4.88
CA TYR A 253 43.62 42.38 -5.39
C TYR A 253 42.33 41.95 -6.08
N PHE A 254 42.46 41.09 -7.10
CA PHE A 254 41.35 40.27 -7.55
C PHE A 254 41.02 39.25 -6.48
N VAL A 255 39.78 39.18 -6.01
CA VAL A 255 39.33 38.15 -5.04
C VAL A 255 38.48 37.12 -5.75
N LEU A 256 39.06 35.93 -5.96
CA LEU A 256 38.41 34.77 -6.55
C LEU A 256 37.77 33.92 -5.44
N LYS A 257 36.43 33.94 -5.36
CA LYS A 257 35.66 33.02 -4.52
C LYS A 257 35.30 31.78 -5.34
N LEU A 258 35.99 30.68 -5.07
CA LEU A 258 35.78 29.38 -5.72
C LEU A 258 34.78 28.51 -4.93
N LYS A 259 34.56 27.27 -5.37
CA LYS A 259 33.66 26.34 -4.68
C LYS A 259 34.19 25.87 -3.33
N ASP A 260 35.50 25.74 -3.19
CA ASP A 260 36.23 25.13 -2.07
C ASP A 260 37.14 26.09 -1.31
N ARG A 261 37.52 27.23 -1.91
CA ARG A 261 38.47 28.20 -1.33
C ARG A 261 38.27 29.61 -1.85
N GLU A 262 38.93 30.56 -1.22
CA GLU A 262 39.05 31.96 -1.63
C GLU A 262 40.51 32.27 -1.94
N ILE A 263 40.77 32.99 -3.04
CA ILE A 263 42.12 33.31 -3.51
C ILE A 263 42.19 34.80 -3.85
N SER A 264 43.12 35.54 -3.23
CA SER A 264 43.46 36.92 -3.59
C SER A 264 44.66 36.91 -4.54
N VAL A 265 44.50 37.56 -5.70
CA VAL A 265 45.48 37.58 -6.79
C VAL A 265 45.91 39.03 -7.05
N ASN A 266 47.22 39.27 -7.09
CA ASN A 266 47.77 40.59 -7.37
C ASN A 266 47.47 41.05 -8.80
N GLN A 267 47.08 42.31 -8.97
CA GLN A 267 46.62 42.84 -10.26
C GLN A 267 47.71 43.11 -11.30
N ILE A 268 48.98 43.14 -10.90
CA ILE A 268 50.13 43.48 -11.77
C ILE A 268 50.80 42.21 -12.31
N ASN A 269 51.08 41.24 -11.43
CA ASN A 269 51.87 40.05 -11.79
C ASN A 269 51.07 38.74 -11.79
N GLY A 270 49.82 38.74 -11.32
CA GLY A 270 48.97 37.55 -11.26
C GLY A 270 49.38 36.52 -10.20
N ASN A 271 50.23 36.88 -9.24
CA ASN A 271 50.65 36.01 -8.14
C ASN A 271 49.55 35.90 -7.07
N ILE A 272 49.44 34.73 -6.45
CA ILE A 272 48.51 34.48 -5.33
C ILE A 272 49.06 35.12 -4.06
N VAL A 273 48.42 36.18 -3.58
CA VAL A 273 48.80 36.89 -2.35
C VAL A 273 48.27 36.17 -1.11
N LYS A 274 47.06 35.62 -1.22
CA LYS A 274 46.36 34.98 -0.11
C LYS A 274 45.52 33.82 -0.64
N GLU A 275 45.59 32.68 0.01
CA GLU A 275 44.69 31.54 -0.24
C GLU A 275 44.07 31.12 1.10
N GLU A 276 42.74 30.98 1.16
CA GLU A 276 41.99 30.52 2.33
C GLU A 276 41.04 29.37 1.96
N LYS A 277 41.18 28.20 2.58
CA LYS A 277 40.30 27.06 2.30
C LYS A 277 39.06 27.08 3.18
N TYR A 278 37.90 26.79 2.59
CA TYR A 278 36.66 26.69 3.35
C TYR A 278 36.66 25.43 4.21
N PRO A 279 36.18 25.51 5.46
CA PRO A 279 36.06 24.35 6.32
C PRO A 279 34.98 23.39 5.80
N LEU A 280 35.11 22.11 6.14
CA LEU A 280 34.15 21.08 5.73
C LEU A 280 32.70 21.42 6.12
N THR A 281 32.49 22.11 7.25
CA THR A 281 31.16 22.55 7.68
C THR A 281 30.50 23.51 6.69
N THR A 282 31.25 24.46 6.11
CA THR A 282 30.76 25.36 5.06
C THR A 282 30.47 24.62 3.75
N ILE A 283 31.28 23.61 3.41
CA ILE A 283 31.06 22.78 2.22
C ILE A 283 29.76 21.97 2.38
N TYR A 284 29.58 21.30 3.52
CA TYR A 284 28.37 20.54 3.83
C TYR A 284 27.13 21.42 4.03
N GLU A 285 27.24 22.63 4.58
CA GLU A 285 26.14 23.62 4.65
C GLU A 285 25.66 23.96 3.24
N ASN A 286 26.58 24.22 2.32
CA ASN A 286 26.25 24.52 0.92
C ASN A 286 25.65 23.31 0.19
N LEU A 287 26.19 22.11 0.42
CA LEU A 287 25.65 20.87 -0.14
C LEU A 287 24.24 20.62 0.37
N SER A 288 24.03 20.74 1.69
CA SER A 288 22.72 20.58 2.33
C SER A 288 21.72 21.58 1.78
N LEU A 289 22.10 22.85 1.68
CA LEU A 289 21.26 23.90 1.10
C LEU A 289 20.91 23.60 -0.36
N SER A 290 21.85 23.09 -1.15
CA SER A 290 21.62 22.70 -2.55
C SER A 290 20.64 21.52 -2.66
N LEU A 291 20.85 20.48 -1.85
CA LEU A 291 19.99 19.29 -1.83
C LEU A 291 18.60 19.58 -1.27
N HIS A 292 18.46 20.54 -0.35
CA HIS A 292 17.17 20.91 0.23
C HIS A 292 16.33 21.80 -0.70
N THR A 293 16.97 22.74 -1.40
CA THR A 293 16.28 23.73 -2.23
C THR A 293 16.10 23.30 -3.69
N GLY A 294 16.81 22.26 -4.15
CA GLY A 294 16.75 21.85 -5.55
C GLY A 294 17.54 22.74 -6.51
N ARG A 295 18.15 23.82 -6.03
CA ARG A 295 18.88 24.81 -6.85
C ARG A 295 20.06 24.23 -7.65
N GLY A 296 20.51 23.02 -7.34
CA GLY A 296 21.55 22.31 -8.10
C GLY A 296 21.07 21.68 -9.42
N SER A 297 19.82 21.20 -9.50
CA SER A 297 19.35 20.41 -10.66
C SER A 297 17.83 20.50 -10.84
N VAL A 298 17.35 20.68 -12.08
CA VAL A 298 15.91 20.68 -12.42
C VAL A 298 15.27 19.34 -12.05
N THR A 299 15.91 18.23 -12.41
CA THR A 299 15.38 16.89 -12.13
C THR A 299 15.27 16.67 -10.63
N TRP A 300 16.25 17.15 -9.87
CA TRP A 300 16.21 17.08 -8.41
C TRP A 300 15.12 17.97 -7.82
N ALA A 301 14.95 19.20 -8.31
CA ALA A 301 13.85 20.09 -7.89
C ALA A 301 12.48 19.45 -8.13
N ILE A 302 12.26 18.80 -9.28
CA ILE A 302 11.02 18.06 -9.58
C ILE A 302 10.83 16.90 -8.58
N ILE A 303 11.88 16.13 -8.30
CA ILE A 303 11.83 15.03 -7.32
C ILE A 303 11.47 15.56 -5.92
N LEU A 304 12.06 16.67 -5.49
CA LEU A 304 11.73 17.32 -4.22
C LEU A 304 10.27 17.79 -4.19
N GLY A 305 9.78 18.41 -5.28
CA GLY A 305 8.38 18.82 -5.40
C GLY A 305 7.41 17.65 -5.28
N LEU A 306 7.68 16.53 -5.94
CA LEU A 306 6.90 15.29 -5.81
C LEU A 306 6.97 14.70 -4.40
N ALA A 307 8.14 14.75 -3.77
CA ALA A 307 8.34 14.30 -2.40
C ALA A 307 7.53 15.15 -1.40
N SER A 308 7.58 16.48 -1.52
CA SER A 308 6.79 17.41 -0.71
C SER A 308 5.29 17.19 -0.91
N LEU A 309 4.82 17.02 -2.15
CA LEU A 309 3.42 16.69 -2.42
C LEU A 309 3.01 15.35 -1.78
N ASN A 310 3.90 14.36 -1.80
CA ASN A 310 3.63 13.06 -1.21
C ASN A 310 3.59 13.08 0.33
N ILE A 311 4.27 14.03 1.00
CA ILE A 311 4.10 14.23 2.46
C ILE A 311 2.65 14.61 2.78
N LEU A 312 2.01 15.48 1.98
CA LEU A 312 0.58 15.80 2.15
C LEU A 312 -0.30 14.54 2.01
N MET A 313 0.03 13.69 1.04
CA MET A 313 -0.65 12.41 0.84
C MET A 313 -0.43 11.42 2.00
N PHE A 314 0.75 11.40 2.62
CA PHE A 314 1.00 10.60 3.82
C PHE A 314 0.18 11.05 5.01
N ILE A 315 0.03 12.37 5.20
CA ILE A 315 -0.82 12.92 6.26
C ILE A 315 -2.26 12.42 6.05
N TYR A 316 -2.83 12.65 4.86
CA TYR A 316 -4.19 12.22 4.54
C TYR A 316 -4.38 10.70 4.74
N SER A 317 -3.54 9.89 4.08
CA SER A 317 -3.66 8.44 4.13
C SER A 317 -3.41 7.88 5.54
N GLY A 318 -2.48 8.46 6.31
CA GLY A 318 -2.20 8.11 7.70
C GLY A 318 -3.42 8.31 8.60
N PHE A 319 -4.11 9.45 8.48
CA PHE A 319 -5.35 9.70 9.22
C PHE A 319 -6.48 8.74 8.81
N VAL A 320 -6.70 8.52 7.51
CA VAL A 320 -7.71 7.57 7.02
C VAL A 320 -7.48 6.16 7.56
N ILE A 321 -6.23 5.69 7.57
CA ILE A 321 -5.86 4.38 8.12
C ILE A 321 -6.14 4.35 9.63
N THR A 322 -5.84 5.43 10.35
CA THR A 322 -6.01 5.53 11.81
C THR A 322 -7.50 5.53 12.20
N PHE A 323 -8.33 6.32 11.52
CA PHE A 323 -9.78 6.38 11.75
C PHE A 323 -10.47 5.06 11.41
N LYS A 324 -10.05 4.40 10.32
CA LYS A 324 -10.64 3.11 9.94
C LYS A 324 -10.29 2.00 10.94
N ARG A 325 -9.06 2.00 11.47
CA ARG A 325 -8.63 1.04 12.51
C ARG A 325 -9.33 1.25 13.86
N THR A 326 -9.64 2.50 14.22
CA THR A 326 -10.34 2.80 15.47
C THR A 326 -11.83 2.46 15.43
N ARG A 327 -12.41 2.25 14.24
CA ARG A 327 -13.83 1.92 14.05
C ARG A 327 -14.19 0.46 14.39
N ASN A 328 -13.25 -0.48 14.20
CA ASN A 328 -13.45 -1.91 14.47
C ASN A 328 -12.74 -2.41 15.74
N LYS A 329 -12.30 -1.49 16.61
CA LYS A 329 -11.59 -1.86 17.84
C LYS A 329 -12.61 -2.31 18.89
N ILE A 330 -12.38 -3.47 19.48
CA ILE A 330 -13.11 -3.92 20.67
C ILE A 330 -12.94 -2.84 21.76
N ARG A 331 -14.07 -2.30 22.24
CA ARG A 331 -14.10 -1.28 23.29
C ARG A 331 -14.58 -1.92 24.57
N ASN A 332 -13.70 -1.98 25.57
CA ASN A 332 -14.02 -2.46 26.90
C ASN A 332 -14.11 -1.27 27.86
N LYS A 333 -15.20 -1.18 28.62
CA LYS A 333 -15.36 -0.20 29.69
C LYS A 333 -14.51 -0.56 30.91
N TYR A 334 -14.33 -1.85 31.16
CA TYR A 334 -13.59 -2.40 32.29
C TYR A 334 -12.28 -3.04 31.83
N LYS A 335 -11.30 -3.18 32.74
CA LYS A 335 -10.05 -3.90 32.47
C LYS A 335 -10.27 -5.41 32.59
N ALA A 336 -9.40 -6.19 31.96
CA ALA A 336 -9.49 -7.66 31.98
C ALA A 336 -9.37 -8.23 33.40
N GLU A 337 -8.57 -7.59 34.26
CA GLU A 337 -8.31 -8.04 35.62
C GLU A 337 -9.52 -7.82 36.55
N ASP A 338 -10.41 -6.90 36.17
CA ASP A 338 -11.60 -6.53 36.94
C ASP A 338 -12.90 -7.12 36.36
N ALA A 339 -12.81 -7.89 35.28
CA ALA A 339 -13.96 -8.40 34.56
C ALA A 339 -14.59 -9.60 35.29
N GLU A 340 -15.89 -9.49 35.56
CA GLU A 340 -16.71 -10.58 36.09
C GLU A 340 -17.19 -11.52 34.96
N ILE A 341 -17.41 -10.95 33.77
CA ILE A 341 -17.87 -11.67 32.58
C ILE A 341 -16.87 -11.43 31.44
N VAL A 342 -16.17 -12.46 31.03
CA VAL A 342 -15.22 -12.42 29.91
C VAL A 342 -15.88 -13.00 28.67
N ILE A 343 -15.78 -12.30 27.55
CA ILE A 343 -16.26 -12.77 26.25
C ILE A 343 -15.06 -12.98 25.34
N LEU A 344 -14.88 -14.20 24.85
CA LEU A 344 -13.84 -14.60 23.92
C LEU A 344 -14.44 -14.81 22.52
N VAL A 345 -13.80 -14.27 21.49
CA VAL A 345 -14.30 -14.34 20.11
C VAL A 345 -13.30 -14.96 19.15
N GLY A 346 -13.77 -15.95 18.38
CA GLY A 346 -13.16 -16.42 17.14
C GLY A 346 -14.03 -16.02 15.94
N SER A 347 -13.48 -15.23 15.02
CA SER A 347 -14.22 -14.74 13.85
C SER A 347 -13.29 -14.44 12.69
N GLU A 348 -13.55 -15.05 11.52
CA GLU A 348 -12.74 -14.79 10.33
C GLU A 348 -13.09 -13.45 9.67
N ASN A 349 -14.38 -13.22 9.44
CA ASN A 349 -14.90 -12.05 8.72
C ASN A 349 -15.56 -10.99 9.63
N GLY A 350 -15.51 -11.19 10.96
CA GLY A 350 -16.08 -10.28 11.95
C GLY A 350 -17.58 -10.45 12.21
N SER A 351 -18.26 -11.39 11.55
CA SER A 351 -19.70 -11.65 11.79
C SER A 351 -19.95 -12.13 13.23
N THR A 352 -19.24 -13.14 13.71
CA THR A 352 -19.32 -13.61 15.11
C THR A 352 -19.00 -12.50 16.12
N LEU A 353 -18.02 -11.64 15.80
CA LEU A 353 -17.69 -10.48 16.63
C LEU A 353 -18.87 -9.51 16.77
N GLY A 354 -19.70 -9.38 15.73
CA GLY A 354 -20.93 -8.61 15.77
C GLY A 354 -21.89 -9.11 16.87
N PHE A 355 -22.18 -10.41 16.91
CA PHE A 355 -23.05 -11.01 17.93
C PHE A 355 -22.48 -10.81 19.35
N ALA A 356 -21.20 -11.15 19.53
CA ALA A 356 -20.51 -10.98 20.81
C ALA A 356 -20.49 -9.51 21.28
N SER A 357 -20.35 -8.55 20.36
CA SER A 357 -20.39 -7.12 20.69
C SER A 357 -21.77 -6.66 21.18
N HIS A 358 -22.86 -7.20 20.62
CA HIS A 358 -24.21 -6.90 21.11
C HIS A 358 -24.40 -7.42 22.54
N ILE A 359 -23.97 -8.66 22.83
CA ILE A 359 -24.00 -9.22 24.19
C ILE A 359 -23.14 -8.40 25.16
N HIS A 360 -21.92 -8.04 24.76
CA HIS A 360 -21.05 -7.19 25.56
C HIS A 360 -21.69 -5.84 25.90
N SER A 361 -22.34 -5.19 24.94
CA SER A 361 -23.06 -3.93 25.15
C SER A 361 -24.22 -4.09 26.14
N GLN A 362 -24.93 -5.21 26.09
CA GLN A 362 -26.03 -5.51 27.01
C GLN A 362 -25.53 -5.70 28.45
N PHE A 363 -24.45 -6.45 28.65
CA PHE A 363 -23.83 -6.58 29.99
C PHE A 363 -23.38 -5.25 30.57
N ASN A 364 -22.72 -4.42 29.76
CA ASN A 364 -22.31 -3.09 30.20
C ASN A 364 -23.52 -2.20 30.55
N SER A 365 -24.63 -2.34 29.82
CA SER A 365 -25.88 -1.60 30.08
C SER A 365 -26.59 -2.11 31.34
N ALA A 366 -26.48 -3.40 31.64
CA ALA A 366 -26.95 -4.01 32.89
C ALA A 366 -26.01 -3.78 34.08
N GLY A 367 -24.96 -2.95 33.92
CA GLY A 367 -24.01 -2.61 34.98
C GLY A 367 -22.99 -3.70 35.32
N LYS A 368 -22.93 -4.80 34.55
CA LYS A 368 -21.98 -5.90 34.77
C LYS A 368 -20.61 -5.55 34.20
N LYS A 369 -19.54 -6.00 34.88
CA LYS A 369 -18.17 -5.77 34.43
C LYS A 369 -17.78 -6.76 33.34
N SER A 370 -18.18 -6.46 32.11
CA SER A 370 -17.84 -7.30 30.96
C SER A 370 -16.52 -6.89 30.30
N PHE A 371 -15.80 -7.87 29.76
CA PHE A 371 -14.60 -7.68 28.95
C PHE A 371 -14.61 -8.59 27.71
N LEU A 372 -14.65 -7.99 26.53
CA LEU A 372 -14.61 -8.64 25.23
C LEU A 372 -13.16 -8.70 24.71
N THR A 373 -12.72 -9.85 24.20
CA THR A 373 -11.42 -10.02 23.56
C THR A 373 -11.44 -11.18 22.56
N GLU A 374 -10.38 -11.30 21.75
CA GLU A 374 -10.22 -12.42 20.81
C GLU A 374 -9.62 -13.65 21.51
N LEU A 375 -9.89 -14.84 20.99
CA LEU A 375 -9.37 -16.11 21.51
C LEU A 375 -7.82 -16.14 21.55
N ASN A 376 -7.14 -15.60 20.53
CA ASN A 376 -5.67 -15.47 20.51
C ASN A 376 -5.09 -14.51 21.58
N HIS A 377 -5.92 -13.80 22.33
CA HIS A 377 -5.51 -12.93 23.43
C HIS A 377 -5.96 -13.47 24.80
N TYR A 378 -6.31 -14.76 24.85
CA TYR A 378 -6.62 -15.44 26.11
C TYR A 378 -5.46 -15.33 27.11
N LYS A 379 -5.81 -15.07 28.36
CA LYS A 379 -4.89 -14.91 29.50
C LYS A 379 -5.63 -15.25 30.80
N VAL A 380 -4.96 -15.12 31.94
CA VAL A 380 -5.61 -15.24 33.26
C VAL A 380 -6.53 -14.04 33.51
N PHE A 381 -7.74 -14.31 33.98
CA PHE A 381 -8.78 -13.34 34.34
C PHE A 381 -9.18 -13.55 35.81
N PRO A 382 -8.49 -12.92 36.78
CA PRO A 382 -8.60 -13.28 38.20
C PRO A 382 -9.98 -13.13 38.84
N LYS A 383 -10.83 -12.22 38.32
CA LYS A 383 -12.18 -11.97 38.83
C LYS A 383 -13.29 -12.56 37.96
N ALA A 384 -12.93 -13.31 36.92
CA ALA A 384 -13.92 -13.90 36.02
C ALA A 384 -14.76 -14.94 36.76
N GLN A 385 -16.07 -14.75 36.71
CA GLN A 385 -17.09 -15.70 37.15
C GLN A 385 -17.66 -16.45 35.94
N HIS A 386 -17.74 -15.78 34.79
CA HIS A 386 -18.25 -16.33 33.54
C HIS A 386 -17.27 -16.10 32.37
N ILE A 387 -17.02 -17.13 31.57
CA ILE A 387 -16.33 -17.05 30.27
C ILE A 387 -17.30 -17.50 29.17
N LEU A 388 -17.65 -16.59 28.27
CA LEU A 388 -18.49 -16.89 27.10
C LEU A 388 -17.62 -16.94 25.86
N VAL A 389 -17.66 -18.05 25.14
CA VAL A 389 -16.93 -18.20 23.87
C VAL A 389 -17.90 -18.14 22.71
N PHE A 390 -17.68 -17.19 21.80
CA PHE A 390 -18.38 -17.12 20.52
C PHE A 390 -17.37 -17.38 19.41
N THR A 391 -17.46 -18.52 18.72
CA THR A 391 -16.48 -18.86 17.70
C THR A 391 -17.15 -19.33 16.42
N SER A 392 -16.68 -18.85 15.27
CA SER A 392 -17.05 -19.43 13.97
C SER A 392 -16.15 -20.61 13.63
N THR A 393 -16.68 -21.52 12.84
CA THR A 393 -15.88 -22.53 12.15
C THR A 393 -15.54 -22.05 10.74
N TYR A 394 -14.32 -22.30 10.27
CA TYR A 394 -13.87 -21.92 8.93
C TYR A 394 -13.42 -23.15 8.14
N GLY A 395 -13.65 -23.17 6.81
CA GLY A 395 -13.28 -24.33 5.99
C GLY A 395 -13.99 -25.63 6.42
N LEU A 396 -13.23 -26.73 6.50
CA LEU A 396 -13.68 -28.04 6.97
C LEU A 396 -13.48 -28.19 8.50
N GLY A 397 -14.11 -27.35 9.31
CA GLY A 397 -13.99 -27.51 10.76
C GLY A 397 -12.87 -26.70 11.44
N ASP A 398 -12.04 -25.97 10.70
CA ASP A 398 -10.86 -25.27 11.22
C ASP A 398 -11.16 -24.01 12.06
N ALA A 399 -10.15 -23.64 12.86
CA ALA A 399 -10.12 -22.41 13.65
C ALA A 399 -10.02 -21.14 12.79
N PRO A 400 -10.77 -20.07 13.12
CA PRO A 400 -10.55 -18.74 12.58
C PRO A 400 -9.13 -18.23 12.86
N THR A 401 -8.61 -17.36 12.02
CA THR A 401 -7.27 -16.77 12.11
C THR A 401 -7.00 -16.12 13.47
N ASN A 402 -8.00 -15.49 14.09
CA ASN A 402 -7.90 -14.87 15.42
C ASN A 402 -8.12 -15.85 16.60
N ALA A 403 -8.18 -17.16 16.34
CA ALA A 403 -8.37 -18.22 17.34
C ALA A 403 -7.35 -19.36 17.28
N LYS A 404 -6.52 -19.44 16.22
CA LYS A 404 -5.52 -20.52 16.00
C LYS A 404 -4.58 -20.82 17.16
N HIS A 405 -4.31 -19.85 18.04
CA HIS A 405 -3.37 -20.02 19.17
C HIS A 405 -4.05 -20.40 20.49
N PHE A 406 -5.38 -20.48 20.52
CA PHE A 406 -6.14 -20.63 21.76
C PHE A 406 -5.76 -21.89 22.55
N LYS A 407 -5.67 -23.06 21.90
CA LYS A 407 -5.27 -24.32 22.54
C LYS A 407 -3.95 -24.19 23.32
N ASN A 408 -2.95 -23.57 22.70
CA ASN A 408 -1.65 -23.34 23.33
C ASN A 408 -1.72 -22.32 24.47
N LEU A 409 -2.55 -21.29 24.33
CA LEU A 409 -2.75 -20.27 25.37
C LEU A 409 -3.54 -20.83 26.57
N LEU A 410 -4.51 -21.71 26.34
CA LEU A 410 -5.30 -22.37 27.37
C LEU A 410 -4.41 -23.20 28.29
N ALA A 411 -3.53 -24.03 27.70
CA ALA A 411 -2.54 -24.82 28.43
C ALA A 411 -1.53 -23.93 29.19
N LYS A 412 -1.15 -22.79 28.62
CA LYS A 412 -0.17 -21.87 29.22
C LYS A 412 -0.75 -21.03 30.37
N PHE A 413 -2.03 -20.70 30.32
CA PHE A 413 -2.69 -19.76 31.24
C PHE A 413 -3.97 -20.36 31.84
N PRO A 414 -3.89 -21.41 32.68
CA PRO A 414 -5.04 -21.89 33.42
C PRO A 414 -5.57 -20.81 34.37
N GLN A 415 -6.88 -20.82 34.66
CA GLN A 415 -7.47 -19.90 35.63
C GLN A 415 -7.18 -20.36 37.06
N ASN A 416 -7.06 -19.40 37.97
CA ASN A 416 -6.74 -19.66 39.38
C ASN A 416 -7.98 -19.91 40.25
N GLN A 417 -9.17 -19.82 39.67
CA GLN A 417 -10.45 -19.96 40.33
C GLN A 417 -11.42 -20.75 39.46
N LYS A 418 -12.49 -21.27 40.07
CA LYS A 418 -13.58 -21.90 39.31
C LYS A 418 -14.31 -20.85 38.47
N VAL A 419 -14.46 -21.12 37.17
CA VAL A 419 -15.12 -20.22 36.23
C VAL A 419 -16.15 -20.98 35.43
N LYS A 420 -17.37 -20.44 35.39
CA LYS A 420 -18.46 -20.98 34.58
C LYS A 420 -18.26 -20.63 33.11
N TYR A 421 -18.43 -21.57 32.19
CA TYR A 421 -18.29 -21.29 30.77
C TYR A 421 -19.49 -21.70 29.91
N SER A 422 -19.64 -21.03 28.77
CA SER A 422 -20.61 -21.41 27.73
C SER A 422 -19.99 -21.16 26.36
N VAL A 423 -20.13 -22.13 25.46
CA VAL A 423 -19.64 -22.03 24.09
C VAL A 423 -20.82 -21.89 23.13
N VAL A 424 -20.72 -20.93 22.21
CA VAL A 424 -21.65 -20.72 21.10
C VAL A 424 -20.87 -20.83 19.80
N GLY A 425 -21.15 -21.91 19.07
CA GLY A 425 -20.58 -22.17 17.75
C GLY A 425 -21.42 -21.54 16.65
N PHE A 426 -20.76 -20.83 15.74
CA PHE A 426 -21.37 -20.33 14.50
C PHE A 426 -20.85 -21.17 13.34
N GLY A 427 -21.74 -21.86 12.66
CA GLY A 427 -21.40 -22.72 11.54
C GLY A 427 -22.50 -22.74 10.50
N SER A 428 -22.38 -23.66 9.55
CA SER A 428 -23.44 -23.95 8.59
C SER A 428 -23.62 -25.46 8.46
N LYS A 429 -24.86 -25.92 8.54
CA LYS A 429 -25.24 -27.34 8.34
C LYS A 429 -25.01 -27.82 6.90
N ALA A 430 -24.61 -26.92 6.01
CA ALA A 430 -24.17 -27.26 4.66
C ALA A 430 -22.80 -27.96 4.63
N TYR A 431 -22.03 -27.88 5.73
CA TYR A 431 -20.74 -28.55 5.88
C TYR A 431 -20.88 -29.74 6.83
N ASP A 432 -20.12 -30.81 6.56
CA ASP A 432 -20.14 -32.04 7.37
C ASP A 432 -19.76 -31.76 8.84
N ASP A 433 -18.74 -30.93 9.06
CA ASP A 433 -18.26 -30.52 10.39
C ASP A 433 -19.00 -29.27 10.92
N PHE A 434 -20.33 -29.36 11.04
CA PHE A 434 -21.14 -28.26 11.56
C PHE A 434 -20.67 -27.83 12.96
N CYS A 435 -20.17 -26.59 13.06
CA CYS A 435 -19.59 -26.03 14.29
C CYS A 435 -18.37 -26.81 14.84
N GLY A 436 -17.64 -27.56 14.00
CA GLY A 436 -16.50 -28.41 14.40
C GLY A 436 -15.52 -27.74 15.36
N TYR A 437 -15.00 -26.56 15.01
CA TYR A 437 -14.10 -25.82 15.91
C TYR A 437 -14.73 -25.43 17.26
N ALA A 438 -16.03 -25.13 17.32
CA ALA A 438 -16.68 -24.84 18.59
C ALA A 438 -16.82 -26.08 19.47
N ILE A 439 -17.04 -27.26 18.86
CA ILE A 439 -17.02 -28.56 19.53
C ILE A 439 -15.64 -28.83 20.12
N GLU A 440 -14.57 -28.59 19.37
CA GLU A 440 -13.20 -28.73 19.88
C GLU A 440 -12.95 -27.82 21.09
N ILE A 441 -13.40 -26.56 21.04
CA ILE A 441 -13.21 -25.61 22.14
C ILE A 441 -13.99 -26.03 23.39
N ASP A 442 -15.21 -26.53 23.24
CA ASP A 442 -16.03 -27.02 24.34
C ASP A 442 -15.35 -28.21 25.04
N GLN A 443 -14.82 -29.16 24.25
CA GLN A 443 -14.03 -30.28 24.78
C GLN A 443 -12.77 -29.81 25.52
N LEU A 444 -11.98 -28.91 24.91
CA LEU A 444 -10.76 -28.37 25.51
C LEU A 444 -11.02 -27.66 26.84
N LEU A 445 -12.14 -26.95 26.96
CA LEU A 445 -12.57 -26.32 28.21
C LEU A 445 -13.05 -27.36 29.22
N GLY A 446 -13.80 -28.38 28.80
CA GLY A 446 -14.23 -29.49 29.66
C GLY A 446 -13.10 -30.29 30.29
N GLU A 447 -11.94 -30.36 29.64
CA GLU A 447 -10.72 -30.97 30.19
C GLU A 447 -10.05 -30.13 31.30
N GLN A 448 -10.44 -28.87 31.48
CA GLN A 448 -9.81 -28.00 32.47
C GLN A 448 -10.44 -28.14 33.86
N ASN A 449 -9.61 -28.44 34.86
CA ASN A 449 -10.07 -28.56 36.26
C ASN A 449 -10.71 -27.28 36.83
N TRP A 450 -10.42 -26.11 36.26
CA TRP A 450 -10.96 -24.82 36.71
C TRP A 450 -12.28 -24.44 36.00
N ALA A 451 -12.63 -25.10 34.89
CA ALA A 451 -13.77 -24.72 34.07
C ALA A 451 -15.01 -25.55 34.44
N GLU A 452 -16.13 -24.85 34.68
CA GLU A 452 -17.41 -25.48 34.99
C GLU A 452 -18.41 -25.19 33.87
N PRO A 453 -19.01 -26.20 33.23
CA PRO A 453 -19.99 -25.96 32.18
C PRO A 453 -21.24 -25.30 32.77
N GLN A 454 -21.64 -24.15 32.23
CA GLN A 454 -22.88 -23.45 32.60
C GLN A 454 -24.04 -23.90 31.71
N LEU A 455 -23.81 -23.93 30.39
CA LEU A 455 -24.75 -24.42 29.39
C LEU A 455 -24.02 -25.41 28.50
N ALA A 456 -24.76 -26.37 27.95
CA ALA A 456 -24.26 -27.20 26.87
C ALA A 456 -23.90 -26.32 25.65
N LEU A 457 -22.97 -26.80 24.82
CA LEU A 457 -22.60 -26.17 23.56
C LEU A 457 -23.85 -25.83 22.74
N HIS A 458 -24.01 -24.55 22.42
CA HIS A 458 -25.08 -24.08 21.54
C HIS A 458 -24.54 -23.88 20.13
N THR A 459 -25.27 -24.34 19.12
CA THR A 459 -24.87 -24.19 17.72
C THR A 459 -25.83 -23.26 16.99
N VAL A 460 -25.28 -22.39 16.15
CA VAL A 460 -26.01 -21.40 15.37
C VAL A 460 -25.73 -21.62 13.89
N ASN A 461 -26.75 -22.03 13.17
CA ASN A 461 -26.72 -22.29 11.74
C ASN A 461 -26.89 -21.00 10.93
N ASP A 462 -25.96 -20.73 10.02
CA ASP A 462 -26.01 -19.62 9.06
C ASP A 462 -26.33 -18.26 9.70
N ARG A 463 -25.71 -17.99 10.86
CA ARG A 463 -25.89 -16.74 11.62
C ARG A 463 -27.36 -16.50 11.99
N SER A 464 -28.13 -17.57 12.23
CA SER A 464 -29.53 -17.51 12.61
C SER A 464 -29.70 -16.69 13.89
N THR A 465 -30.36 -15.54 13.78
CA THR A 465 -30.63 -14.68 14.94
C THR A 465 -31.67 -15.27 15.87
N THR A 466 -32.52 -16.18 15.37
CA THR A 466 -33.49 -16.91 16.19
C THR A 466 -32.78 -17.92 17.09
N GLU A 467 -31.93 -18.77 16.50
CA GLU A 467 -31.14 -19.76 17.25
C GLU A 467 -30.19 -19.06 18.24
N PHE A 468 -29.60 -17.92 17.86
CA PHE A 468 -28.77 -17.14 18.79
C PHE A 468 -29.59 -16.52 19.93
N ALA A 469 -30.79 -16.02 19.66
CA ALA A 469 -31.67 -15.45 20.68
C ALA A 469 -32.20 -16.50 21.66
N GLU A 470 -32.37 -17.75 21.21
CA GLU A 470 -32.70 -18.89 22.09
C GLU A 470 -31.60 -19.14 23.11
N TRP A 471 -30.33 -19.16 22.68
CA TRP A 471 -29.20 -19.23 23.60
C TRP A 471 -29.19 -18.05 24.56
N ALA A 472 -29.36 -16.82 24.07
CA ALA A 472 -29.36 -15.63 24.91
C ALA A 472 -30.46 -15.69 25.97
N LYS A 473 -31.64 -16.21 25.61
CA LYS A 473 -32.77 -16.44 26.53
C LYS A 473 -32.44 -17.48 27.59
N GLN A 474 -31.88 -18.63 27.21
CA GLN A 474 -31.49 -19.71 28.13
C GLN A 474 -30.42 -19.23 29.12
N TRP A 475 -29.37 -18.59 28.59
CA TRP A 475 -28.29 -18.05 29.41
C TRP A 475 -28.78 -16.98 30.39
N SER A 476 -29.68 -16.10 29.94
CA SER A 476 -30.29 -15.09 30.81
C SER A 476 -31.12 -15.72 31.93
N TYR A 477 -31.88 -16.78 31.63
CA TYR A 477 -32.70 -17.48 32.62
C TYR A 477 -31.84 -18.14 33.70
N GLU A 478 -30.76 -18.83 33.34
CA GLU A 478 -29.93 -19.52 34.33
C GLU A 478 -29.06 -18.60 35.18
N THR A 479 -28.57 -17.51 34.60
CA THR A 479 -27.68 -16.57 35.30
C THR A 479 -28.42 -15.45 36.00
N MET A 480 -29.72 -15.28 35.72
CA MET A 480 -30.54 -14.14 36.16
C MET A 480 -29.98 -12.77 35.73
N ILE A 481 -29.14 -12.75 34.68
CA ILE A 481 -28.60 -11.53 34.08
C ILE A 481 -29.39 -11.24 32.80
N PRO A 482 -29.99 -10.04 32.64
CA PRO A 482 -30.89 -9.78 31.53
C PRO A 482 -30.14 -9.74 30.19
N LEU A 483 -30.57 -10.59 29.25
CA LEU A 483 -30.23 -10.49 27.83
C LEU A 483 -31.52 -10.42 26.99
N ALA A 484 -31.43 -9.72 25.87
CA ALA A 484 -32.53 -9.57 24.94
C ALA A 484 -32.85 -10.89 24.25
N SER A 485 -34.14 -11.23 24.22
CA SER A 485 -34.67 -12.44 23.59
C SER A 485 -35.22 -12.23 22.18
N ALA A 486 -35.29 -10.98 21.70
CA ALA A 486 -35.81 -10.66 20.37
C ALA A 486 -34.73 -10.86 19.28
N PRO A 487 -34.95 -11.73 18.27
CA PRO A 487 -33.97 -12.00 17.21
C PRO A 487 -33.54 -10.76 16.42
N SER A 488 -34.46 -9.80 16.22
CA SER A 488 -34.21 -8.57 15.46
C SER A 488 -33.11 -7.69 16.04
N LEU A 489 -32.83 -7.78 17.35
CA LEU A 489 -31.75 -7.03 18.01
C LEU A 489 -30.35 -7.55 17.66
N TYR A 490 -30.26 -8.76 17.11
CA TYR A 490 -29.00 -9.37 16.69
C TYR A 490 -28.79 -9.29 15.17
N ASN A 491 -29.71 -8.66 14.43
CA ASN A 491 -29.58 -8.48 12.99
C ASN A 491 -28.35 -7.61 12.66
N GLN A 492 -27.49 -8.11 11.80
CA GLN A 492 -26.34 -7.36 11.32
C GLN A 492 -26.75 -6.42 10.19
N LYS A 493 -26.11 -5.25 10.11
CA LYS A 493 -26.36 -4.30 9.01
C LYS A 493 -25.93 -4.94 7.70
N THR A 494 -26.89 -5.15 6.80
CA THR A 494 -26.60 -5.58 5.42
C THR A 494 -25.85 -4.48 4.68
N PRO A 495 -24.74 -4.81 3.98
CA PRO A 495 -24.10 -3.87 3.07
C PRO A 495 -25.08 -3.33 2.03
N PRO A 496 -24.84 -2.14 1.45
CA PRO A 496 -25.72 -1.56 0.45
C PRO A 496 -25.82 -2.48 -0.78
N LEU A 497 -27.05 -2.86 -1.12
CA LEU A 497 -27.38 -3.68 -2.29
C LEU A 497 -27.66 -2.79 -3.51
N LYS A 498 -27.39 -3.31 -4.70
CA LYS A 498 -27.64 -2.64 -5.97
C LYS A 498 -28.68 -3.41 -6.79
N PRO A 499 -29.55 -2.70 -7.52
CA PRO A 499 -30.54 -3.33 -8.39
C PRO A 499 -29.86 -4.01 -9.59
N MET A 500 -30.38 -5.18 -9.97
CA MET A 500 -29.97 -5.94 -11.14
C MET A 500 -31.20 -6.54 -11.82
N LYS A 501 -31.26 -6.49 -13.15
CA LYS A 501 -32.41 -7.00 -13.90
C LYS A 501 -32.14 -8.37 -14.48
N VAL A 502 -33.10 -9.29 -14.39
CA VAL A 502 -33.04 -10.59 -15.04
C VAL A 502 -33.23 -10.39 -16.55
N VAL A 503 -32.26 -10.80 -17.34
CA VAL A 503 -32.27 -10.67 -18.82
C VAL A 503 -32.66 -11.98 -19.48
N GLY A 504 -32.28 -13.10 -18.89
CA GLY A 504 -32.55 -14.41 -19.46
C GLY A 504 -32.47 -15.51 -18.41
N LYS A 505 -33.24 -16.58 -18.60
CA LYS A 505 -33.16 -17.79 -17.76
C LYS A 505 -33.38 -19.03 -18.62
N SER A 506 -32.52 -20.03 -18.48
CA SER A 506 -32.74 -21.30 -19.15
C SER A 506 -33.80 -22.14 -18.42
N GLU A 507 -34.55 -22.93 -19.18
CA GLU A 507 -35.42 -23.94 -18.60
C GLU A 507 -34.62 -25.13 -18.06
N ILE A 508 -35.19 -25.83 -17.08
CA ILE A 508 -34.71 -27.12 -16.61
C ILE A 508 -35.37 -28.17 -17.50
N VAL A 509 -34.56 -28.96 -18.20
CA VAL A 509 -35.03 -30.01 -19.13
C VAL A 509 -34.44 -31.34 -18.63
N GLU A 510 -35.26 -32.40 -18.58
CA GLU A 510 -34.90 -33.76 -18.09
C GLU A 510 -34.56 -33.86 -16.59
N GLU A 511 -33.96 -34.97 -16.13
CA GLU A 511 -33.51 -35.24 -14.74
C GLU A 511 -32.38 -34.30 -14.25
N VAL A 512 -31.97 -33.31 -15.05
CA VAL A 512 -30.86 -32.39 -14.75
C VAL A 512 -31.39 -31.15 -14.05
N THR A 513 -31.25 -31.06 -12.72
CA THR A 513 -31.77 -29.93 -11.92
C THR A 513 -30.95 -28.63 -12.04
N THR A 514 -30.22 -28.39 -13.13
CA THR A 514 -29.33 -27.22 -13.28
C THR A 514 -29.89 -26.23 -14.30
N PHE A 515 -29.85 -24.94 -13.99
CA PHE A 515 -30.27 -23.86 -14.89
C PHE A 515 -29.26 -22.71 -14.94
N LYS A 516 -29.31 -21.93 -16.03
CA LYS A 516 -28.55 -20.70 -16.23
C LYS A 516 -29.46 -19.49 -15.98
N ILE A 517 -28.94 -18.45 -15.35
CA ILE A 517 -29.62 -17.16 -15.21
C ILE A 517 -28.65 -16.02 -15.55
N LEU A 518 -29.14 -15.05 -16.32
CA LEU A 518 -28.43 -13.87 -16.77
C LEU A 518 -29.00 -12.63 -16.08
N LEU A 519 -28.14 -11.86 -15.41
CA LEU A 519 -28.49 -10.65 -14.69
C LEU A 519 -27.71 -9.46 -15.28
N ASN A 520 -28.40 -8.38 -15.61
CA ASN A 520 -27.79 -7.12 -16.01
C ASN A 520 -27.55 -6.24 -14.77
N PRO A 521 -26.30 -5.98 -14.39
CA PRO A 521 -25.98 -5.14 -13.23
C PRO A 521 -26.03 -3.64 -13.53
N GLY A 522 -26.35 -3.23 -14.76
CA GLY A 522 -26.30 -1.84 -15.21
C GLY A 522 -24.90 -1.33 -15.54
N ARG A 523 -24.82 -0.17 -16.19
CA ARG A 523 -23.55 0.36 -16.78
C ARG A 523 -22.50 0.81 -15.74
N THR A 524 -22.88 1.04 -14.49
CA THR A 524 -22.00 1.62 -13.46
C THR A 524 -21.27 0.57 -12.61
N LEU A 525 -21.65 -0.71 -12.75
CA LEU A 525 -21.13 -1.80 -11.94
C LEU A 525 -20.02 -2.55 -12.68
N SER A 526 -18.78 -2.39 -12.22
CA SER A 526 -17.63 -3.17 -12.70
C SER A 526 -17.50 -4.47 -11.92
N PHE A 527 -17.30 -5.57 -12.67
CA PHE A 527 -17.03 -6.91 -12.15
C PHE A 527 -16.25 -7.73 -13.18
N LYS A 528 -15.70 -8.86 -12.74
CA LYS A 528 -14.94 -9.80 -13.55
C LYS A 528 -15.40 -11.23 -13.29
N SER A 529 -15.14 -12.13 -14.24
CA SER A 529 -15.37 -13.55 -14.02
C SER A 529 -14.51 -14.06 -12.85
N GLY A 530 -15.13 -14.86 -11.99
CA GLY A 530 -14.56 -15.31 -10.72
C GLY A 530 -14.95 -14.47 -9.50
N ASP A 531 -15.49 -13.24 -9.68
CA ASP A 531 -16.15 -12.53 -8.59
C ASP A 531 -17.42 -13.29 -8.13
N LEU A 532 -17.94 -12.97 -6.94
CA LEU A 532 -19.14 -13.63 -6.40
C LEU A 532 -20.33 -12.67 -6.40
N LEU A 533 -21.52 -13.19 -6.70
CA LEU A 533 -22.79 -12.50 -6.47
C LEU A 533 -23.35 -12.92 -5.13
N ALA A 534 -23.54 -11.96 -4.23
CA ALA A 534 -24.26 -12.17 -2.97
C ALA A 534 -25.71 -11.71 -3.10
N ILE A 535 -26.63 -12.65 -2.88
CA ILE A 535 -28.07 -12.42 -2.85
C ILE A 535 -28.64 -12.63 -1.45
N TYR A 536 -29.80 -12.04 -1.19
CA TYR A 536 -30.53 -12.11 0.09
C TYR A 536 -31.99 -12.49 -0.16
N PRO A 537 -32.27 -13.79 -0.41
CA PRO A 537 -33.64 -14.31 -0.54
C PRO A 537 -34.55 -13.82 0.59
N ASP A 538 -35.75 -13.37 0.24
CA ASP A 538 -36.81 -12.96 1.18
C ASP A 538 -36.40 -11.93 2.26
N ASN A 539 -35.34 -11.15 2.01
CA ASN A 539 -34.75 -10.21 2.98
C ASN A 539 -34.39 -10.85 4.33
N ASP A 540 -34.06 -12.14 4.35
CA ASP A 540 -33.73 -12.89 5.58
C ASP A 540 -32.34 -12.53 6.18
N HIS A 541 -31.67 -11.52 5.61
CA HIS A 541 -30.32 -11.05 5.96
C HIS A 541 -29.21 -12.10 5.83
N LYS A 542 -29.50 -13.31 5.33
CA LYS A 542 -28.52 -14.36 5.07
C LYS A 542 -28.01 -14.23 3.63
N GLU A 543 -26.72 -14.01 3.48
CA GLU A 543 -26.09 -13.89 2.17
C GLU A 543 -25.87 -15.28 1.55
N ARG A 544 -26.19 -15.44 0.27
CA ARG A 544 -25.85 -16.63 -0.52
C ARG A 544 -24.97 -16.21 -1.67
N PHE A 545 -23.85 -16.90 -1.86
CA PHE A 545 -22.86 -16.61 -2.87
C PHE A 545 -23.04 -17.49 -4.10
N TYR A 546 -22.82 -16.89 -5.28
CA TYR A 546 -22.78 -17.60 -6.55
C TYR A 546 -21.61 -17.07 -7.37
N SER A 547 -20.78 -17.96 -7.90
CA SER A 547 -19.64 -17.58 -8.73
C SER A 547 -20.11 -16.98 -10.05
N ILE A 548 -19.59 -15.79 -10.38
CA ILE A 548 -19.97 -15.02 -11.57
C ILE A 548 -19.13 -15.47 -12.76
N GLY A 549 -19.80 -15.86 -13.85
CA GLY A 549 -19.25 -15.78 -15.20
C GLY A 549 -19.71 -14.50 -15.87
N LYS A 550 -18.80 -13.71 -16.44
CA LYS A 550 -19.18 -12.53 -17.22
C LYS A 550 -19.35 -12.91 -18.69
N VAL A 551 -20.57 -12.73 -19.20
CA VAL A 551 -20.95 -13.05 -20.58
C VAL A 551 -21.64 -11.83 -21.17
N ASP A 552 -21.11 -11.26 -22.26
CA ASP A 552 -21.62 -10.06 -22.92
C ASP A 552 -21.88 -8.87 -21.97
N GLY A 553 -21.06 -8.76 -20.91
CA GLY A 553 -21.21 -7.73 -19.89
C GLY A 553 -22.35 -7.96 -18.88
N ALA A 554 -23.11 -9.06 -19.00
CA ALA A 554 -24.04 -9.55 -18.01
C ALA A 554 -23.37 -10.52 -17.01
N ILE A 555 -24.02 -10.71 -15.86
CA ILE A 555 -23.67 -11.70 -14.85
C ILE A 555 -24.41 -12.99 -15.20
N GLN A 556 -23.66 -14.02 -15.57
CA GLN A 556 -24.15 -15.38 -15.75
C GLN A 556 -23.88 -16.21 -14.49
N LEU A 557 -24.93 -16.84 -13.97
CA LEU A 557 -24.83 -17.85 -12.93
C LEU A 557 -25.28 -19.20 -13.48
N VAL A 558 -24.63 -20.27 -13.06
CA VAL A 558 -25.08 -21.65 -13.27
C VAL A 558 -25.45 -22.22 -11.91
N VAL A 559 -26.72 -22.60 -11.74
CA VAL A 559 -27.28 -22.92 -10.43
C VAL A 559 -27.97 -24.27 -10.48
N LYS A 560 -27.67 -25.12 -9.48
CA LYS A 560 -28.40 -26.35 -9.24
C LYS A 560 -29.61 -26.04 -8.36
N LEU A 561 -30.80 -26.35 -8.87
CA LEU A 561 -32.05 -26.28 -8.15
C LEU A 561 -32.09 -27.34 -7.05
N TYR A 562 -32.40 -26.88 -5.86
CA TYR A 562 -32.77 -27.68 -4.71
C TYR A 562 -34.21 -27.30 -4.40
N GLU A 563 -35.14 -28.26 -4.38
CA GLU A 563 -36.58 -27.99 -4.30
C GLU A 563 -36.98 -27.12 -3.10
N ASN A 564 -36.27 -27.28 -1.97
CA ASN A 564 -36.45 -26.49 -0.75
C ASN A 564 -35.30 -25.50 -0.49
N GLY A 565 -34.47 -25.23 -1.49
CA GLY A 565 -33.33 -24.33 -1.38
C GLY A 565 -33.76 -22.87 -1.41
N LEU A 566 -33.48 -22.11 -0.35
CA LEU A 566 -33.81 -20.69 -0.27
C LEU A 566 -33.17 -19.86 -1.39
N GLY A 567 -31.88 -20.08 -1.68
CA GLY A 567 -31.17 -19.35 -2.73
C GLY A 567 -31.52 -19.82 -4.15
N SER A 568 -31.40 -21.12 -4.41
CA SER A 568 -31.63 -21.69 -5.74
C SER A 568 -33.10 -21.61 -6.14
N GLY A 569 -34.03 -21.85 -5.22
CA GLY A 569 -35.47 -21.66 -5.44
C GLY A 569 -35.84 -20.19 -5.65
N PHE A 570 -35.24 -19.26 -4.91
CA PHE A 570 -35.43 -17.82 -5.14
C PHE A 570 -35.01 -17.43 -6.56
N LEU A 571 -33.79 -17.79 -6.99
CA LEU A 571 -33.30 -17.48 -8.34
C LEU A 571 -34.13 -18.16 -9.42
N TYR A 572 -34.60 -19.39 -9.19
CA TYR A 572 -35.42 -20.13 -10.14
C TYR A 572 -36.80 -19.51 -10.34
N LYS A 573 -37.41 -18.95 -9.28
CA LYS A 573 -38.73 -18.28 -9.34
C LYS A 573 -38.69 -16.94 -10.09
N LEU A 574 -37.51 -16.35 -10.31
CA LEU A 574 -37.38 -15.08 -11.01
C LEU A 574 -37.84 -15.19 -12.47
N LYS A 575 -38.50 -14.13 -12.96
CA LYS A 575 -38.91 -13.99 -14.36
C LYS A 575 -38.04 -12.97 -15.08
N GLU A 576 -37.94 -13.09 -16.39
CA GLU A 576 -37.27 -12.09 -17.23
C GLU A 576 -37.91 -10.70 -17.03
N GLY A 577 -37.07 -9.66 -17.02
CA GLY A 577 -37.46 -8.29 -16.71
C GLY A 577 -37.57 -7.97 -15.22
N GLN A 578 -37.61 -8.97 -14.32
CA GLN A 578 -37.70 -8.75 -12.88
C GLN A 578 -36.40 -8.15 -12.32
N GLU A 579 -36.53 -7.23 -11.37
CA GLU A 579 -35.40 -6.62 -10.68
C GLU A 579 -35.16 -7.29 -9.32
N ILE A 580 -33.90 -7.58 -9.02
CA ILE A 580 -33.44 -8.07 -7.72
C ILE A 580 -32.39 -7.13 -7.13
N LYS A 581 -32.29 -7.10 -5.80
CA LYS A 581 -31.22 -6.39 -5.10
C LYS A 581 -30.13 -7.37 -4.69
N ALA A 582 -28.92 -7.14 -5.18
CA ALA A 582 -27.76 -7.99 -4.90
C ALA A 582 -26.49 -7.15 -4.73
N ARG A 583 -25.40 -7.76 -4.26
CA ARG A 583 -24.08 -7.10 -4.24
C ARG A 583 -23.03 -8.00 -4.88
N ILE A 584 -22.06 -7.34 -5.54
CA ILE A 584 -20.89 -8.03 -6.08
C ILE A 584 -19.82 -8.06 -5.00
N VAL A 585 -19.26 -9.24 -4.75
CA VAL A 585 -18.14 -9.46 -3.84
C VAL A 585 -16.93 -9.76 -4.68
N LYS A 586 -15.92 -8.89 -4.59
CA LYS A 586 -14.71 -9.03 -5.38
C LYS A 586 -13.89 -10.22 -4.88
N ASN A 587 -13.61 -11.18 -5.75
CA ASN A 587 -12.78 -12.34 -5.46
C ASN A 587 -11.53 -12.29 -6.35
N SER A 588 -10.63 -11.34 -6.06
CA SER A 588 -9.45 -11.11 -6.90
C SER A 588 -8.42 -12.24 -6.86
N GLU A 589 -8.53 -13.16 -5.90
CA GLU A 589 -7.66 -14.34 -5.80
C GLU A 589 -8.08 -15.42 -6.81
N PHE A 590 -9.31 -15.37 -7.31
CA PHE A 590 -9.85 -16.30 -8.31
C PHE A 590 -10.16 -15.61 -9.66
N HIS A 591 -9.34 -14.63 -10.07
CA HIS A 591 -9.40 -14.06 -11.43
C HIS A 591 -8.38 -14.75 -12.32
N LEU A 592 -8.66 -14.79 -13.63
CA LEU A 592 -7.69 -15.27 -14.62
C LEU A 592 -6.34 -14.53 -14.44
N PRO A 593 -5.23 -15.23 -14.13
CA PRO A 593 -3.98 -14.56 -13.78
C PRO A 593 -3.40 -13.78 -14.95
N LYS A 594 -3.13 -12.49 -14.75
CA LYS A 594 -2.64 -11.59 -15.83
C LYS A 594 -1.30 -12.00 -16.46
N LYS A 595 -0.52 -12.83 -15.75
CA LYS A 595 0.81 -13.32 -16.16
C LYS A 595 0.77 -14.77 -16.65
N ALA A 596 -0.39 -15.42 -16.65
CA ALA A 596 -0.50 -16.80 -17.11
C ALA A 596 -0.28 -16.86 -18.61
N ASN A 597 0.77 -17.58 -19.02
CA ASN A 597 0.94 -18.08 -20.38
C ASN A 597 0.06 -19.32 -20.63
N LYS A 598 -0.13 -20.16 -19.60
CA LYS A 598 -0.94 -21.38 -19.67
C LYS A 598 -1.76 -21.57 -18.38
N VAL A 599 -3.01 -22.03 -18.52
CA VAL A 599 -3.92 -22.30 -17.41
C VAL A 599 -4.73 -23.59 -17.63
N ALA A 600 -4.90 -24.36 -16.57
CA ALA A 600 -5.87 -25.45 -16.51
C ALA A 600 -6.99 -25.09 -15.54
N MET A 601 -8.22 -25.02 -16.06
CA MET A 601 -9.44 -24.75 -15.32
C MET A 601 -10.18 -26.07 -15.09
N ILE A 602 -10.41 -26.42 -13.83
CA ILE A 602 -11.01 -27.70 -13.42
C ILE A 602 -12.31 -27.41 -12.68
N ALA A 603 -13.43 -27.94 -13.20
CA ALA A 603 -14.75 -27.77 -12.61
C ALA A 603 -15.54 -29.06 -12.48
N ASN A 604 -16.51 -29.06 -11.56
CA ASN A 604 -17.62 -30.01 -11.58
C ASN A 604 -18.97 -29.29 -11.48
N GLY A 605 -19.97 -29.80 -12.20
CA GLY A 605 -21.34 -29.30 -12.16
C GLY A 605 -21.44 -27.78 -12.39
N THR A 606 -21.95 -27.05 -11.39
CA THR A 606 -22.16 -25.59 -11.45
C THR A 606 -20.88 -24.77 -11.40
N GLY A 607 -19.75 -25.36 -10.97
CA GLY A 607 -18.44 -24.70 -10.92
C GLY A 607 -17.88 -24.27 -12.27
N ILE A 608 -18.53 -24.67 -13.38
CA ILE A 608 -18.16 -24.22 -14.73
C ILE A 608 -18.48 -22.73 -14.96
N ALA A 609 -19.42 -22.13 -14.22
CA ALA A 609 -19.91 -20.77 -14.43
C ALA A 609 -18.81 -19.70 -14.58
N PRO A 610 -17.86 -19.55 -13.62
CA PRO A 610 -16.81 -18.54 -13.73
C PRO A 610 -15.88 -18.80 -14.92
N PHE A 611 -15.60 -20.07 -15.25
CA PHE A 611 -14.69 -20.42 -16.35
C PHE A 611 -15.25 -20.07 -17.73
N LEU A 612 -16.57 -20.18 -17.94
CA LEU A 612 -17.20 -19.72 -19.19
C LEU A 612 -16.92 -18.23 -19.41
N GLY A 613 -17.09 -17.41 -18.37
CA GLY A 613 -16.78 -15.99 -18.46
C GLY A 613 -15.29 -15.69 -18.59
N MET A 614 -14.43 -16.45 -17.90
CA MET A 614 -12.97 -16.29 -18.03
C MET A 614 -12.48 -16.60 -19.44
N ILE A 615 -13.04 -17.63 -20.09
CA ILE A 615 -12.75 -17.97 -21.48
C ILE A 615 -13.18 -16.84 -22.40
N GLU A 616 -14.38 -16.28 -22.22
CA GLU A 616 -14.85 -15.18 -23.04
C GLU A 616 -14.00 -13.90 -22.87
N GLU A 617 -13.57 -13.62 -21.64
CA GLU A 617 -12.66 -12.52 -21.31
C GLU A 617 -11.20 -12.78 -21.73
N ASN A 618 -10.85 -14.02 -22.10
CA ASN A 618 -9.49 -14.40 -22.53
C ASN A 618 -9.19 -13.76 -23.90
N SER A 619 -8.41 -12.68 -23.87
CA SER A 619 -8.01 -11.88 -25.04
C SER A 619 -6.50 -11.81 -25.21
N LYS A 620 -5.75 -12.56 -24.38
CA LYS A 620 -4.30 -12.41 -24.19
C LYS A 620 -3.48 -13.58 -24.74
N GLU A 621 -4.07 -14.43 -25.58
CA GLU A 621 -3.46 -15.67 -26.06
C GLU A 621 -3.00 -16.60 -24.92
N THR A 622 -3.59 -16.49 -23.71
CA THR A 622 -3.33 -17.45 -22.64
C THR A 622 -3.88 -18.81 -23.08
N GLU A 623 -3.00 -19.81 -23.15
CA GLU A 623 -3.37 -21.18 -23.50
C GLU A 623 -4.24 -21.76 -22.39
N ALA A 624 -5.52 -21.97 -22.66
CA ALA A 624 -6.53 -22.30 -21.66
C ALA A 624 -7.09 -23.70 -21.91
N HIS A 625 -7.01 -24.56 -20.90
CA HIS A 625 -7.58 -25.91 -20.94
C HIS A 625 -8.70 -26.02 -19.92
N LEU A 626 -9.87 -26.53 -20.33
CA LEU A 626 -11.02 -26.70 -19.46
C LEU A 626 -11.30 -28.19 -19.24
N TYR A 627 -11.38 -28.60 -17.98
CA TYR A 627 -11.69 -29.95 -17.53
C TYR A 627 -12.98 -29.89 -16.70
N CYS A 628 -14.04 -30.58 -17.12
CA CYS A 628 -15.35 -30.49 -16.47
C CYS A 628 -15.97 -31.87 -16.21
N GLY A 629 -16.44 -32.08 -14.98
CA GLY A 629 -17.21 -33.27 -14.60
C GLY A 629 -18.71 -33.01 -14.50
N PHE A 630 -19.51 -33.85 -15.17
CA PHE A 630 -20.98 -33.84 -15.11
C PHE A 630 -21.52 -35.24 -14.77
N ARG A 631 -22.85 -35.35 -14.57
CA ARG A 631 -23.50 -36.63 -14.29
C ARG A 631 -23.73 -37.43 -15.57
N ARG A 632 -24.34 -36.82 -16.58
CA ARG A 632 -24.67 -37.40 -17.89
C ARG A 632 -24.59 -36.32 -18.96
N SER A 633 -24.46 -36.71 -20.22
CA SER A 633 -24.68 -35.83 -21.35
C SER A 633 -26.14 -35.35 -21.40
N SER A 634 -26.34 -34.08 -21.73
CA SER A 634 -27.64 -33.39 -21.75
C SER A 634 -27.60 -32.21 -22.73
N LYS A 635 -28.76 -31.61 -23.02
CA LYS A 635 -28.84 -30.36 -23.81
C LYS A 635 -27.96 -29.24 -23.23
N LEU A 636 -27.82 -29.18 -21.90
CA LEU A 636 -26.98 -28.19 -21.23
C LEU A 636 -25.49 -28.44 -21.46
N THR A 637 -25.03 -29.69 -21.35
CA THR A 637 -23.61 -30.02 -21.60
C THR A 637 -23.24 -29.86 -23.05
N LYS A 638 -24.16 -30.18 -23.96
CA LYS A 638 -24.01 -29.89 -25.40
C LYS A 638 -23.84 -28.39 -25.67
N SER A 639 -24.59 -27.53 -24.97
CA SER A 639 -24.40 -26.07 -25.07
C SER A 639 -23.00 -25.61 -24.62
N TYR A 640 -22.35 -26.35 -23.72
CA TYR A 640 -20.96 -26.06 -23.32
C TYR A 640 -19.95 -26.54 -24.37
N GLU A 641 -20.23 -27.65 -25.05
CA GLU A 641 -19.43 -28.12 -26.19
C GLU A 641 -19.51 -27.14 -27.35
N ASP A 642 -20.70 -26.65 -27.69
CA ASP A 642 -20.91 -25.64 -28.73
C ASP A 642 -20.16 -24.33 -28.38
N PHE A 643 -20.30 -23.86 -27.13
CA PHE A 643 -19.56 -22.71 -26.63
C PHE A 643 -18.03 -22.92 -26.71
N ALA A 644 -17.55 -24.10 -26.35
CA ALA A 644 -16.13 -24.42 -26.41
C ALA A 644 -15.62 -24.47 -27.85
N ALA A 645 -16.36 -25.07 -28.78
CA ALA A 645 -16.00 -25.12 -30.20
C ALA A 645 -15.85 -23.71 -30.79
N GLU A 646 -16.79 -22.82 -30.50
CA GLU A 646 -16.72 -21.42 -30.94
C GLU A 646 -15.50 -20.70 -30.35
N ASN A 647 -15.23 -20.89 -29.05
CA ASN A 647 -14.10 -20.22 -28.39
C ASN A 647 -12.74 -20.83 -28.75
N ILE A 648 -12.69 -22.10 -29.16
CA ILE A 648 -11.50 -22.73 -29.76
C ILE A 648 -11.20 -22.10 -31.11
N GLN A 649 -12.21 -21.90 -31.96
CA GLN A 649 -12.03 -21.21 -33.25
C GLN A 649 -11.57 -19.75 -33.06
N LYS A 650 -12.03 -19.07 -32.01
CA LYS A 650 -11.60 -17.72 -31.64
C LYS A 650 -10.22 -17.67 -30.94
N GLY A 651 -9.57 -18.81 -30.70
CA GLY A 651 -8.28 -18.88 -30.01
C GLY A 651 -8.34 -18.55 -28.51
N LYS A 652 -9.53 -18.54 -27.91
CA LYS A 652 -9.75 -18.21 -26.49
C LYS A 652 -9.69 -19.44 -25.56
N LEU A 653 -9.92 -20.62 -26.12
CA LEU A 653 -9.82 -21.92 -25.45
C LEU A 653 -8.96 -22.85 -26.30
N THR A 654 -8.13 -23.66 -25.68
CA THR A 654 -7.26 -24.63 -26.38
C THR A 654 -7.92 -26.00 -26.45
N LYS A 655 -8.50 -26.46 -25.34
CA LYS A 655 -9.10 -27.79 -25.24
C LYS A 655 -10.21 -27.84 -24.21
N LEU A 656 -11.27 -28.57 -24.52
CA LEU A 656 -12.32 -28.99 -23.58
C LEU A 656 -12.18 -30.50 -23.32
N ASN A 657 -12.21 -30.90 -22.05
CA ASN A 657 -12.28 -32.29 -21.62
C ASN A 657 -13.50 -32.47 -20.71
N LEU A 658 -14.42 -33.35 -21.08
CA LEU A 658 -15.62 -33.67 -20.29
C LEU A 658 -15.51 -35.08 -19.71
N ALA A 659 -16.02 -35.25 -18.49
CA ALA A 659 -16.19 -36.53 -17.83
C ALA A 659 -17.63 -36.69 -17.35
N TYR A 660 -18.20 -37.87 -17.52
CA TYR A 660 -19.58 -38.19 -17.13
C TYR A 660 -19.60 -39.34 -16.12
N SER A 661 -20.12 -39.08 -14.91
CA SER A 661 -20.07 -40.05 -13.79
C SER A 661 -21.20 -41.08 -13.77
N ARG A 662 -22.23 -40.94 -14.61
CA ARG A 662 -23.41 -41.84 -14.66
C ARG A 662 -23.72 -42.34 -16.07
N GLU A 663 -22.70 -42.41 -16.92
CA GLU A 663 -22.74 -43.08 -18.22
C GLU A 663 -22.12 -44.49 -18.13
N GLU A 664 -22.24 -45.29 -19.20
CA GLU A 664 -21.74 -46.68 -19.23
C GLU A 664 -20.25 -46.77 -18.86
N GLN A 665 -19.46 -45.78 -19.28
CA GLN A 665 -18.08 -45.59 -18.83
C GLN A 665 -18.02 -44.45 -17.81
N SER A 666 -18.27 -44.77 -16.54
CA SER A 666 -18.22 -43.78 -15.45
C SER A 666 -16.81 -43.17 -15.33
N GLN A 667 -16.73 -41.86 -15.51
CA GLN A 667 -15.50 -41.08 -15.32
C GLN A 667 -15.77 -39.83 -14.47
N TYR A 668 -14.81 -39.51 -13.62
CA TYR A 668 -14.76 -38.26 -12.86
C TYR A 668 -13.69 -37.33 -13.43
N VAL A 669 -13.75 -36.05 -13.04
CA VAL A 669 -12.75 -35.06 -13.46
C VAL A 669 -11.33 -35.45 -13.03
N MET A 670 -11.20 -36.15 -11.89
CA MET A 670 -9.92 -36.70 -11.43
C MET A 670 -9.32 -37.72 -12.40
N ASP A 671 -10.16 -38.51 -13.08
CA ASP A 671 -9.67 -39.49 -14.05
C ASP A 671 -9.08 -38.79 -15.27
N LEU A 672 -9.64 -37.63 -15.66
CA LEU A 672 -9.05 -36.78 -16.70
C LEU A 672 -7.70 -36.18 -16.27
N VAL A 673 -7.60 -35.75 -15.01
CA VAL A 673 -6.35 -35.21 -14.45
C VAL A 673 -5.28 -36.30 -14.36
N LYS A 674 -5.65 -37.52 -13.95
CA LYS A 674 -4.75 -38.69 -13.95
C LYS A 674 -4.30 -39.06 -15.36
N ARG A 675 -5.22 -39.08 -16.33
CA ARG A 675 -4.93 -39.35 -17.74
C ARG A 675 -3.90 -38.35 -18.29
N ASP A 676 -4.07 -37.07 -17.95
CA ASP A 676 -3.23 -35.97 -18.42
C ASP A 676 -2.17 -35.56 -17.37
N ALA A 677 -1.74 -36.47 -16.48
CA ALA A 677 -0.87 -36.14 -15.34
C ALA A 677 0.41 -35.39 -15.73
N ILE A 678 1.05 -35.81 -16.84
CA ILE A 678 2.27 -35.17 -17.38
C ILE A 678 2.00 -33.69 -17.69
N PHE A 679 0.86 -33.38 -18.31
CA PHE A 679 0.48 -32.01 -18.64
C PHE A 679 0.36 -31.13 -17.38
N PHE A 680 -0.25 -31.63 -16.30
CA PHE A 680 -0.41 -30.86 -15.06
C PHE A 680 0.93 -30.60 -14.35
N ILE A 681 1.84 -31.56 -14.37
CA ILE A 681 3.19 -31.37 -13.81
C ILE A 681 3.99 -30.37 -14.65
N ASP A 682 3.94 -30.48 -15.98
CA ASP A 682 4.62 -29.55 -16.87
C ASP A 682 4.05 -28.14 -16.76
N LEU A 683 2.72 -28.02 -16.64
CA LEU A 683 2.02 -26.76 -16.41
C LEU A 683 2.57 -26.04 -15.18
N LEU A 684 2.68 -26.72 -14.03
CA LEU A 684 3.22 -26.10 -12.80
C LEU A 684 4.70 -25.74 -12.94
N THR A 685 5.47 -26.58 -13.62
CA THR A 685 6.92 -26.39 -13.80
C THR A 685 7.24 -25.19 -14.71
N GLN A 686 6.41 -24.96 -15.73
CA GLN A 686 6.55 -23.86 -16.68
C GLN A 686 5.92 -22.54 -16.18
N GLY A 687 5.54 -22.47 -14.90
CA GLY A 687 4.94 -21.27 -14.30
C GLY A 687 3.48 -21.04 -14.69
N GLY A 688 2.79 -22.06 -15.19
CA GLY A 688 1.36 -22.07 -15.43
C GLY A 688 0.53 -22.20 -14.14
N TYR A 689 -0.79 -22.10 -14.30
CA TYR A 689 -1.74 -22.00 -13.19
C TYR A 689 -2.81 -23.09 -13.26
N ILE A 690 -3.19 -23.62 -12.10
CA ILE A 690 -4.34 -24.51 -11.94
C ILE A 690 -5.44 -23.76 -11.20
N MET A 691 -6.63 -23.73 -11.76
CA MET A 691 -7.82 -23.10 -11.16
C MET A 691 -8.89 -24.17 -10.91
N ILE A 692 -9.41 -24.26 -9.69
CA ILE A 692 -10.40 -25.29 -9.29
C ILE A 692 -11.67 -24.60 -8.81
N CYS A 693 -12.83 -24.95 -9.38
CA CYS A 693 -14.14 -24.42 -8.94
C CYS A 693 -15.20 -25.51 -8.87
N GLY A 694 -15.94 -25.57 -7.77
CA GLY A 694 -17.01 -26.55 -7.58
C GLY A 694 -17.08 -27.08 -6.15
N ALA A 695 -17.30 -28.38 -6.00
CA ALA A 695 -17.45 -29.00 -4.68
C ALA A 695 -16.13 -29.05 -3.89
N LEU A 696 -16.16 -28.73 -2.60
CA LEU A 696 -14.99 -28.85 -1.71
C LEU A 696 -14.33 -30.22 -1.71
N LYS A 697 -15.13 -31.30 -1.69
CA LYS A 697 -14.60 -32.67 -1.79
C LYS A 697 -13.71 -32.87 -3.02
N MET A 698 -14.14 -32.33 -4.17
CA MET A 698 -13.37 -32.41 -5.41
C MET A 698 -12.08 -31.59 -5.35
N GLN A 699 -12.08 -30.44 -4.66
CA GLN A 699 -10.85 -29.70 -4.39
C GLN A 699 -9.85 -30.56 -3.60
N HIS A 700 -10.27 -31.13 -2.47
CA HIS A 700 -9.39 -31.94 -1.62
C HIS A 700 -8.82 -33.15 -2.37
N ASP A 701 -9.69 -33.91 -3.03
CA ASP A 701 -9.26 -35.09 -3.78
C ASP A 701 -8.27 -34.72 -4.91
N LEU A 702 -8.43 -33.54 -5.53
CA LEU A 702 -7.48 -33.02 -6.53
C LEU A 702 -6.16 -32.55 -5.91
N GLU A 703 -6.19 -31.88 -4.76
CA GLU A 703 -4.98 -31.43 -4.07
C GLU A 703 -4.13 -32.63 -3.63
N ASP A 704 -4.77 -33.70 -3.13
CA ASP A 704 -4.09 -34.93 -2.76
C ASP A 704 -3.51 -35.63 -4.00
N LEU A 705 -4.28 -35.73 -5.08
CA LEU A 705 -3.80 -36.27 -6.35
C LEU A 705 -2.60 -35.49 -6.89
N LEU A 706 -2.66 -34.15 -6.90
CA LEU A 706 -1.56 -33.30 -7.37
C LEU A 706 -0.32 -33.44 -6.49
N ARG A 707 -0.49 -33.60 -5.18
CA ARG A 707 0.61 -33.87 -4.23
C ARG A 707 1.30 -35.19 -4.55
N ASP A 708 0.53 -36.24 -4.79
CA ASP A 708 1.06 -37.56 -5.18
C ASP A 708 1.83 -37.47 -6.50
N LEU A 709 1.25 -36.83 -7.52
CA LEU A 709 1.87 -36.64 -8.83
C LEU A 709 3.17 -35.81 -8.75
N CYS A 710 3.20 -34.75 -7.94
CA CYS A 710 4.41 -33.96 -7.72
C CYS A 710 5.50 -34.78 -7.02
N THR A 711 5.12 -35.56 -6.00
CA THR A 711 6.05 -36.39 -5.23
C THR A 711 6.71 -37.46 -6.11
N GLN A 712 5.94 -38.10 -7.00
CA GLN A 712 6.47 -39.07 -7.98
C GLN A 712 7.52 -38.48 -8.92
N GLN A 713 7.54 -37.15 -9.09
CA GLN A 713 8.47 -36.41 -9.95
C GLN A 713 9.52 -35.62 -9.16
N ASN A 714 9.73 -35.94 -7.87
CA ASN A 714 10.64 -35.23 -6.95
C ASN A 714 10.38 -33.71 -6.87
N LYS A 715 9.12 -33.30 -6.97
CA LYS A 715 8.66 -31.90 -6.83
C LYS A 715 7.79 -31.74 -5.59
N ASN A 716 7.73 -30.53 -5.05
CA ASN A 716 6.93 -30.23 -3.86
C ASN A 716 5.70 -29.38 -4.22
N TYR A 717 4.51 -29.94 -4.01
CA TYR A 717 3.23 -29.26 -4.23
C TYR A 717 3.08 -27.98 -3.38
N GLU A 718 3.57 -27.98 -2.14
CA GLU A 718 3.42 -26.84 -1.24
C GLU A 718 4.15 -25.59 -1.74
N ASP A 719 5.24 -25.75 -2.47
CA ASP A 719 5.98 -24.64 -3.06
C ASP A 719 5.13 -23.94 -4.15
N TYR A 720 4.44 -24.71 -4.98
CA TYR A 720 3.54 -24.17 -6.01
C TYR A 720 2.32 -23.48 -5.41
N LYS A 721 1.76 -24.04 -4.33
CA LYS A 721 0.68 -23.43 -3.57
C LYS A 721 1.12 -22.12 -2.92
N ALA A 722 2.31 -22.09 -2.30
CA ALA A 722 2.90 -20.88 -1.73
C ALA A 722 3.20 -19.80 -2.78
N ASN A 723 3.61 -20.20 -3.99
CA ASN A 723 3.83 -19.32 -5.13
C ASN A 723 2.52 -18.77 -5.75
N GLY A 724 1.35 -19.25 -5.32
CA GLY A 724 0.04 -18.80 -5.80
C GLY A 724 -0.32 -19.33 -7.19
N GLN A 725 0.21 -20.51 -7.57
CA GLN A 725 -0.12 -21.15 -8.85
C GLN A 725 -1.40 -22.01 -8.78
N ILE A 726 -1.86 -22.34 -7.58
CA ILE A 726 -3.12 -23.06 -7.33
C ILE A 726 -4.16 -22.07 -6.81
N LEU A 727 -5.24 -21.88 -7.57
CA LEU A 727 -6.33 -20.96 -7.25
C LEU A 727 -7.61 -21.78 -7.05
N THR A 728 -8.37 -21.52 -5.99
CA THR A 728 -9.58 -22.29 -5.69
C THR A 728 -10.78 -21.37 -5.36
N ASP A 729 -11.95 -21.74 -5.87
CA ASP A 729 -13.27 -21.16 -5.52
C ASP A 729 -14.27 -22.32 -5.37
N CYS A 730 -14.14 -23.06 -4.26
CA CYS A 730 -14.95 -24.25 -3.99
C CYS A 730 -15.76 -24.07 -2.71
N TYR A 731 -16.97 -24.62 -2.71
CA TYR A 731 -17.96 -24.47 -1.64
C TYR A 731 -18.84 -25.71 -1.47
#